data_AF-A0A2A2W8A5-F1
#
_entry.id   AF-A0A2A2W8A5-F1
#
_cell.length_a   1.000
_cell.length_b   1.000
_cell.length_c   1.000
_cell.angle_alpha   90.00
_cell.angle_beta   90.00
_cell.angle_gamma   90.00
#
_symmetry.space_group_name_H-M   'P 1'
#
loop_
_entity.id
_entity.type
_entity.pdbx_description
1 polymer ?
#
loop_
_entity_poly.entity_id
_entity_poly.type
_entity_poly.pdbx_seq_one_letter_code
_entity_poly.pdbx_strand_id
1 'polypeptide(L)'
;MRVLPILVCCCWFVSPLVVGQEPAGADGMTFRLIEGGRFVQGMDGGERTLQQAFPLSTTGQGYGNAEGPAHVTWLTKPYQIAETEVTVGQFRRFVEATGYQTTAQRGLAEMVGWQPTPEDKPLYQSRDFVRDTMFSWENPGFEQTDEHPVVGVSLTDAKAYCQWLSQRDGVRYRLPTEAEWEFACRAGTTTWFSFGDSAHGVSHRHANLGHVELEQHRKHAAERQWLLDWDNDPTDGYVFTAPVGSYARNPWGIADMHGNVWEWCEDLWLDTIYKDYDRPRFDQPNGVAVDPVNRDRPQTTTNDFHVLRGGCWYNGDLSCRSSARIPWDADDAACYVGFRIVRDAGPEQSTAARDAYEAEQAAIAAIEAAGGKRFASRGLDIEVRFEGANVDESVFDSLAKLPDLQRLRIGWRDRDAKLSQEGLDAIANLKHLQVLEFKSGLGIETLDLSVLTRISALQVLRFPRDASLNDQHLAALAGFTSLREFQCFGTAGGLTDVGLSRLSRNRNLETLLAWENEATGAYLKHLQGCPLSTLASTAAFRSTGAMTDEHAANLTGFPHLRSLTLDGQSQLSGASIERIAALDELRQLSLQRCRGIGDAEMFPLAKLQQLRDVNLTDSPAGDVAAKALGRIPRLESVRLGNDDSGGRERLTDAGAAELSKAFSIRELDLTSNALTDHGLKSLGRINRLTRLTITSHQVTGSGLGPLTQLPDLRDLSLRTPGLEDVAFEYLASAKSVEKLRLAHRGVRPPSALTNDGMMKMQAATWLKELWLPRNDTGLTEQKINELNELMPKTNVIPYTVSPD
;
A
#
# COMPACT_ATOMS: atom_id res chain seq x y z
N MET A 1 33.90 -0.10 26.92
CA MET A 1 32.59 -0.10 27.59
C MET A 1 31.62 0.68 26.72
N ARG A 2 30.85 -0.02 25.88
CA ARG A 2 29.81 0.54 25.02
C ARG A 2 28.48 0.23 25.69
N VAL A 3 27.73 1.25 26.06
CA VAL A 3 26.37 1.12 26.60
C VAL A 3 25.41 1.30 25.42
N LEU A 4 24.69 0.23 25.07
CA LEU A 4 23.57 0.25 24.12
C LEU A 4 22.38 0.97 24.77
N PRO A 5 21.65 1.87 24.08
CA PRO A 5 20.40 2.39 24.59
C PRO A 5 19.28 1.37 24.31
N ILE A 6 18.66 0.90 25.38
CA ILE A 6 17.43 0.11 25.35
C ILE A 6 16.29 1.05 24.96
N LEU A 7 15.70 0.83 23.78
CA LEU A 7 14.45 1.45 23.33
C LEU A 7 13.31 0.85 24.18
N VAL A 8 12.93 1.56 25.24
CA VAL A 8 11.68 1.29 25.97
C VAL A 8 10.57 2.00 25.19
N CYS A 9 9.85 1.22 24.39
CA CYS A 9 8.67 1.67 23.68
C CYS A 9 7.50 1.73 24.69
N CYS A 10 7.21 2.91 25.24
CA CYS A 10 5.96 3.13 25.98
C CYS A 10 4.81 3.30 24.99
N CYS A 11 4.41 2.20 24.35
CA CYS A 11 3.07 2.10 23.78
C CYS A 11 2.09 1.93 24.94
N TRP A 12 0.94 2.60 24.89
CA TRP A 12 -0.24 2.13 25.62
C TRP A 12 -0.73 0.83 24.94
N PHE A 13 0.09 -0.22 24.97
CA PHE A 13 -0.46 -1.55 25.07
C PHE A 13 -1.01 -1.60 26.48
N VAL A 14 -2.32 -1.74 26.63
CA VAL A 14 -2.80 -2.44 27.81
C VAL A 14 -2.18 -3.82 27.67
N SER A 15 -1.00 -4.03 28.27
CA SER A 15 -0.50 -5.38 28.50
C SER A 15 -1.65 -6.07 29.23
N PRO A 16 -2.23 -7.16 28.70
CA PRO A 16 -3.26 -7.87 29.41
C PRO A 16 -2.67 -8.21 30.77
N LEU A 17 -3.28 -7.68 31.82
CA LEU A 17 -2.87 -7.92 33.19
C LEU A 17 -3.16 -9.39 33.43
N VAL A 18 -2.13 -10.23 33.40
CA VAL A 18 -2.25 -11.63 33.82
C VAL A 18 -2.46 -11.59 35.33
N VAL A 19 -3.72 -11.63 35.76
CA VAL A 19 -4.07 -11.88 37.15
C VAL A 19 -3.61 -13.30 37.49
N GLY A 20 -2.99 -13.45 38.65
CA GLY A 20 -2.15 -14.58 39.04
C GLY A 20 -2.72 -15.99 38.85
N GLN A 21 -1.81 -16.95 38.90
CA GLN A 21 -2.03 -18.38 38.80
C GLN A 21 -3.16 -18.82 39.76
N GLU A 22 -4.31 -19.28 39.24
CA GLU A 22 -5.31 -19.97 40.06
C GLU A 22 -4.75 -21.34 40.49
N PRO A 23 -5.06 -21.85 41.70
CA PRO A 23 -4.70 -23.20 42.12
C PRO A 23 -5.22 -24.23 41.12
N ALA A 24 -4.55 -25.40 41.04
CA ALA A 24 -4.89 -26.50 40.14
C ALA A 24 -6.42 -26.66 40.00
N GLY A 25 -6.92 -26.41 38.79
CA GLY A 25 -8.33 -26.52 38.46
C GLY A 25 -8.74 -27.97 38.29
N ALA A 26 -9.92 -28.14 37.70
CA ALA A 26 -10.49 -29.40 37.26
C ALA A 26 -9.43 -30.42 36.81
N ASP A 27 -9.38 -31.57 37.46
CA ASP A 27 -8.55 -32.69 37.04
C ASP A 27 -7.02 -32.44 37.06
N GLY A 28 -6.55 -31.46 37.85
CA GLY A 28 -5.14 -31.11 37.98
C GLY A 28 -4.60 -30.20 36.87
N MET A 29 -5.48 -29.68 36.01
CA MET A 29 -5.13 -28.71 34.96
C MET A 29 -4.84 -27.33 35.55
N THR A 30 -3.88 -26.62 34.96
CA THR A 30 -3.68 -25.19 35.26
C THR A 30 -4.21 -24.36 34.10
N PHE A 31 -4.95 -23.29 34.41
CA PHE A 31 -5.52 -22.39 33.42
C PHE A 31 -4.88 -20.99 33.50
N ARG A 32 -4.78 -20.32 32.35
CA ARG A 32 -4.36 -18.93 32.23
C ARG A 32 -5.53 -18.08 31.79
N LEU A 33 -5.83 -17.03 32.56
CA LEU A 33 -6.81 -16.02 32.16
C LEU A 33 -6.24 -15.20 31.01
N ILE A 34 -6.98 -15.19 29.90
CA ILE A 34 -6.73 -14.34 28.75
C ILE A 34 -7.84 -13.31 28.70
N GLU A 35 -7.44 -12.06 28.88
CA GLU A 35 -8.32 -10.88 28.92
C GLU A 35 -9.06 -10.63 27.59
N GLY A 36 -8.57 -11.21 26.51
CA GLY A 36 -8.89 -10.81 25.15
C GLY A 36 -8.13 -9.54 24.76
N GLY A 37 -8.47 -8.99 23.60
CA GLY A 37 -7.84 -7.80 23.06
C GLY A 37 -7.87 -7.75 21.54
N ARG A 38 -7.20 -6.73 21.01
CA ARG A 38 -7.05 -6.46 19.59
C ARG A 38 -5.75 -7.09 19.08
N PHE A 39 -5.80 -7.81 17.97
CA PHE A 39 -4.62 -8.33 17.30
C PHE A 39 -4.81 -8.45 15.79
N VAL A 40 -3.71 -8.69 15.08
CA VAL A 40 -3.73 -9.00 13.64
C VAL A 40 -3.76 -10.53 13.50
N GLN A 41 -4.88 -11.06 13.01
CA GLN A 41 -5.08 -12.47 12.77
C GLN A 41 -4.70 -12.82 11.32
N GLY A 42 -4.09 -14.00 11.14
CA GLY A 42 -3.62 -14.45 9.83
C GLY A 42 -2.29 -13.82 9.42
N MET A 43 -1.99 -13.85 8.13
CA MET A 43 -0.75 -13.33 7.55
C MET A 43 -0.94 -12.76 6.13
N ASP A 44 -0.04 -11.84 5.77
CA ASP A 44 0.03 -11.28 4.43
C ASP A 44 1.17 -11.93 3.61
N GLY A 45 1.08 -11.80 2.28
CA GLY A 45 2.18 -12.13 1.37
C GLY A 45 2.18 -13.55 0.80
N GLY A 46 1.26 -14.42 1.27
CA GLY A 46 0.96 -15.73 0.69
C GLY A 46 2.17 -16.67 0.52
N GLU A 47 2.04 -17.62 -0.40
CA GLU A 47 3.03 -18.68 -0.64
C GLU A 47 4.44 -18.14 -0.91
N ARG A 48 4.58 -17.05 -1.69
CA ARG A 48 5.89 -16.45 -2.00
C ARG A 48 6.61 -15.94 -0.75
N THR A 49 5.88 -15.31 0.17
CA THR A 49 6.48 -14.79 1.41
C THR A 49 6.91 -15.94 2.31
N LEU A 50 6.11 -17.01 2.38
CA LEU A 50 6.48 -18.23 3.09
C LEU A 50 7.72 -18.90 2.48
N GLN A 51 7.81 -19.01 1.16
CA GLN A 51 9.00 -19.55 0.47
C GLN A 51 10.27 -18.72 0.75
N GLN A 52 10.14 -17.41 0.94
CA GLN A 52 11.27 -16.54 1.27
C GLN A 52 11.68 -16.65 2.74
N ALA A 53 10.71 -16.71 3.65
CA ALA A 53 10.95 -16.81 5.10
C ALA A 53 11.41 -18.22 5.51
N PHE A 54 10.93 -19.25 4.82
CA PHE A 54 11.22 -20.66 5.09
C PHE A 54 11.80 -21.32 3.83
N PRO A 55 12.97 -20.88 3.34
CA PRO A 55 13.53 -21.30 2.05
C PRO A 55 13.96 -22.77 2.03
N LEU A 56 14.13 -23.36 3.20
CA LEU A 56 14.37 -24.78 3.34
C LEU A 56 13.07 -25.56 3.12
N SER A 57 11.89 -25.02 3.49
CA SER A 57 10.61 -25.73 3.43
C SER A 57 10.20 -26.15 2.01
N THR A 58 10.04 -27.46 1.76
CA THR A 58 9.61 -28.02 0.46
C THR A 58 8.09 -28.11 0.28
N THR A 59 7.30 -27.71 1.28
CA THR A 59 5.81 -27.74 1.28
C THR A 59 5.17 -26.60 0.49
N GLY A 60 5.90 -26.02 -0.48
CA GLY A 60 5.45 -24.87 -1.27
C GLY A 60 4.10 -25.06 -1.99
N GLN A 61 3.67 -26.28 -2.35
CA GLN A 61 2.40 -26.44 -3.05
C GLN A 61 1.19 -26.49 -2.09
N GLY A 62 0.58 -25.33 -1.85
CA GLY A 62 -0.78 -25.22 -1.28
C GLY A 62 -0.92 -24.59 0.11
N TYR A 63 0.17 -24.42 0.86
CA TYR A 63 0.16 -23.78 2.19
C TYR A 63 0.12 -22.24 2.11
N GLY A 64 -0.48 -21.59 3.10
CA GLY A 64 -0.61 -20.12 3.20
C GLY A 64 -1.82 -19.50 2.49
N ASN A 65 -2.45 -20.20 1.54
CA ASN A 65 -3.62 -19.68 0.79
C ASN A 65 -4.90 -19.50 1.64
N ALA A 66 -4.95 -20.15 2.80
CA ALA A 66 -6.06 -20.06 3.76
C ALA A 66 -5.75 -19.15 4.96
N GLU A 67 -4.52 -18.66 5.07
CA GLU A 67 -4.06 -17.86 6.23
C GLU A 67 -4.10 -16.35 5.97
N GLY A 68 -4.35 -15.94 4.73
CA GLY A 68 -4.40 -14.55 4.33
C GLY A 68 -5.74 -14.12 3.74
N PRO A 69 -5.99 -12.80 3.68
CA PRO A 69 -5.16 -11.72 4.20
C PRO A 69 -5.12 -11.61 5.73
N ALA A 70 -4.06 -10.96 6.23
CA ALA A 70 -4.01 -10.49 7.61
C ALA A 70 -5.10 -9.43 7.87
N HIS A 71 -5.80 -9.52 8.99
CA HIS A 71 -6.91 -8.62 9.33
C HIS A 71 -6.99 -8.37 10.84
N VAL A 72 -7.59 -7.25 11.23
CA VAL A 72 -7.80 -6.93 12.64
C VAL A 72 -8.93 -7.77 13.24
N THR A 73 -8.63 -8.43 14.35
CA THR A 73 -9.59 -9.20 15.16
C THR A 73 -9.59 -8.69 16.59
N TRP A 74 -10.78 -8.59 17.17
CA TRP A 74 -11.02 -8.34 18.59
C TRP A 74 -11.56 -9.60 19.26
N LEU A 75 -10.97 -9.94 20.41
CA LEU A 75 -11.58 -10.81 21.41
C LEU A 75 -12.04 -9.92 22.56
N THR A 76 -13.34 -9.66 22.69
CA THR A 76 -13.91 -8.78 23.71
C THR A 76 -14.31 -9.52 24.97
N LYS A 77 -14.37 -10.85 24.91
CA LYS A 77 -14.73 -11.71 26.03
C LYS A 77 -13.47 -12.38 26.58
N PRO A 78 -13.19 -12.25 27.89
CA PRO A 78 -12.11 -13.02 28.48
C PRO A 78 -12.45 -14.51 28.49
N TYR A 79 -11.41 -15.34 28.54
CA TYR A 79 -11.53 -16.79 28.67
C TYR A 79 -10.30 -17.34 29.40
N GLN A 80 -10.45 -18.51 30.01
CA GLN A 80 -9.36 -19.22 30.65
C GLN A 80 -8.90 -20.35 29.73
N ILE A 81 -7.64 -20.38 29.31
CA ILE A 81 -7.07 -21.45 28.47
C ILE A 81 -6.20 -22.38 29.29
N ALA A 82 -6.31 -23.69 29.06
CA ALA A 82 -5.41 -24.66 29.67
C ALA A 82 -3.95 -24.35 29.27
N GLU A 83 -3.03 -24.41 30.23
CA GLU A 83 -1.61 -24.15 29.99
C GLU A 83 -0.98 -25.09 28.95
N THR A 84 -1.53 -26.30 28.85
CA THR A 84 -1.08 -27.40 27.99
C THR A 84 -2.27 -28.07 27.35
N GLU A 85 -2.00 -28.98 26.42
CA GLU A 85 -2.95 -29.97 25.90
C GLU A 85 -3.48 -30.88 27.02
N VAL A 86 -4.63 -31.52 26.75
CA VAL A 86 -5.18 -32.55 27.63
C VAL A 86 -4.26 -33.78 27.57
N THR A 87 -3.85 -34.27 28.73
CA THR A 87 -2.94 -35.40 28.81
C THR A 87 -3.65 -36.75 28.69
N VAL A 88 -2.91 -37.80 28.34
CA VAL A 88 -3.39 -39.19 28.35
C VAL A 88 -3.98 -39.55 29.73
N GLY A 89 -3.32 -39.14 30.82
CA GLY A 89 -3.81 -39.39 32.18
C GLY A 89 -5.13 -38.66 32.49
N GLN A 90 -5.31 -37.44 32.00
CA GLN A 90 -6.56 -36.68 32.14
C GLN A 90 -7.69 -37.30 31.31
N PHE A 91 -7.41 -37.69 30.07
CA PHE A 91 -8.39 -38.33 29.20
C PHE A 91 -8.79 -39.72 29.70
N ARG A 92 -7.84 -40.49 30.25
CA ARG A 92 -8.11 -41.79 30.86
C ARG A 92 -9.11 -41.69 32.00
N ARG A 93 -8.99 -40.69 32.88
CA ARG A 93 -9.95 -40.47 33.97
C ARG A 93 -11.37 -40.21 33.46
N PHE A 94 -11.51 -39.48 32.35
CA PHE A 94 -12.80 -39.32 31.68
C PHE A 94 -13.35 -40.66 31.20
N VAL A 95 -12.54 -41.46 30.49
CA VAL A 95 -12.93 -42.77 29.98
C VAL A 95 -13.34 -43.72 31.12
N GLU A 96 -12.55 -43.79 32.19
CA GLU A 96 -12.83 -44.62 33.37
C GLU A 96 -14.09 -44.18 34.12
N ALA A 97 -14.30 -42.87 34.26
CA ALA A 97 -15.45 -42.32 34.99
C ALA A 97 -16.78 -42.49 34.26
N THR A 98 -16.75 -42.57 32.92
CA THR A 98 -17.96 -42.54 32.08
C THR A 98 -18.20 -43.84 31.32
N GLY A 99 -17.19 -44.69 31.18
CA GLY A 99 -17.21 -45.83 30.25
C GLY A 99 -17.17 -45.41 28.78
N TYR A 100 -16.69 -44.21 28.48
CA TYR A 100 -16.69 -43.66 27.11
C TYR A 100 -15.82 -44.51 26.17
N GLN A 101 -16.34 -44.79 24.98
CA GLN A 101 -15.56 -45.37 23.89
C GLN A 101 -15.36 -44.31 22.81
N THR A 102 -14.12 -44.09 22.40
CA THR A 102 -13.79 -43.13 21.34
C THR A 102 -14.45 -43.51 20.01
N THR A 103 -14.55 -42.54 19.09
CA THR A 103 -15.01 -42.79 17.71
C THR A 103 -14.22 -43.92 17.03
N ALA A 104 -12.90 -43.96 17.23
CA ALA A 104 -12.02 -45.03 16.77
C ALA A 104 -12.38 -46.40 17.37
N GLN A 105 -12.61 -46.46 18.68
CA GLN A 105 -12.93 -47.71 19.38
C GLN A 105 -14.34 -48.25 19.09
N ARG A 106 -15.28 -47.37 18.72
CA ARG A 106 -16.64 -47.78 18.33
C ARG A 106 -16.72 -48.37 16.91
N GLY A 107 -15.62 -48.37 16.16
CA GLY A 107 -15.60 -48.78 14.75
C GLY A 107 -16.41 -47.87 13.84
N LEU A 108 -16.67 -46.62 14.28
CA LEU A 108 -17.37 -45.61 13.49
C LEU A 108 -16.42 -44.96 12.46
N ALA A 109 -15.12 -44.89 12.80
CA ALA A 109 -14.05 -44.46 11.92
C ALA A 109 -12.76 -45.21 12.28
N GLU A 110 -11.92 -45.50 11.28
CA GLU A 110 -10.56 -46.00 11.51
C GLU A 110 -9.65 -44.82 11.91
N MET A 111 -8.81 -45.00 12.93
CA MET A 111 -7.82 -44.00 13.35
C MET A 111 -6.56 -44.11 12.48
N VAL A 112 -5.96 -42.96 12.15
CA VAL A 112 -4.61 -42.89 11.58
C VAL A 112 -3.58 -43.07 12.70
N GLY A 113 -2.90 -44.20 12.74
CA GLY A 113 -1.79 -44.45 13.65
C GLY A 113 -0.44 -44.48 12.95
N TRP A 114 0.61 -44.51 13.76
CA TRP A 114 1.97 -44.66 13.28
C TRP A 114 2.35 -46.15 13.15
N GLN A 115 2.69 -46.58 11.94
CA GLN A 115 3.22 -47.91 11.68
C GLN A 115 4.45 -47.78 10.78
N PRO A 116 5.67 -47.84 11.33
CA PRO A 116 6.87 -47.60 10.54
C PRO A 116 7.00 -48.64 9.43
N THR A 117 7.19 -48.13 8.21
CA THR A 117 7.47 -48.94 7.03
C THR A 117 8.84 -49.61 7.19
N PRO A 118 8.96 -50.89 6.83
CA PRO A 118 10.25 -51.59 6.85
C PRO A 118 11.34 -50.83 6.06
N GLU A 119 12.57 -50.81 6.60
CA GLU A 119 13.71 -50.07 6.04
C GLU A 119 14.15 -50.53 4.64
N ASP A 120 13.71 -51.71 4.20
CA ASP A 120 13.99 -52.25 2.86
C ASP A 120 13.05 -51.69 1.77
N LYS A 121 12.07 -50.86 2.14
CA LYS A 121 11.14 -50.22 1.20
C LYS A 121 11.66 -48.86 0.72
N PRO A 122 11.52 -48.52 -0.58
CA PRO A 122 11.90 -47.21 -1.08
C PRO A 122 10.90 -46.13 -0.62
N LEU A 123 11.38 -44.88 -0.47
CA LEU A 123 10.62 -43.72 0.06
C LEU A 123 9.20 -43.57 -0.51
N TYR A 124 9.03 -43.72 -1.83
CA TYR A 124 7.73 -43.61 -2.49
C TYR A 124 6.71 -44.72 -2.12
N GLN A 125 7.14 -45.70 -1.33
CA GLN A 125 6.32 -46.77 -0.76
C GLN A 125 6.19 -46.65 0.76
N SER A 126 6.78 -45.63 1.39
CA SER A 126 6.62 -45.40 2.83
C SER A 126 5.17 -45.00 3.10
N ARG A 127 4.51 -45.74 3.99
CA ARG A 127 3.16 -45.47 4.47
C ARG A 127 3.17 -45.55 5.98
N ASP A 128 3.92 -44.66 6.62
CA ASP A 128 4.10 -44.70 8.07
C ASP A 128 2.86 -44.26 8.84
N PHE A 129 1.96 -43.53 8.17
CA PHE A 129 0.63 -43.22 8.68
C PHE A 129 -0.38 -44.18 8.07
N VAL A 130 -0.86 -45.11 8.87
CA VAL A 130 -1.80 -46.15 8.46
C VAL A 130 -3.12 -45.91 9.14
N ARG A 131 -4.19 -45.95 8.36
CA ARG A 131 -5.55 -45.94 8.87
C ARG A 131 -5.98 -47.39 9.13
N ASP A 132 -6.18 -47.74 10.39
CA ASP A 132 -6.55 -49.11 10.80
C ASP A 132 -7.26 -49.11 12.16
N THR A 133 -8.14 -50.07 12.37
CA THR A 133 -8.85 -50.32 13.65
C THR A 133 -7.94 -50.75 14.81
N MET A 134 -6.70 -51.17 14.56
CA MET A 134 -5.74 -51.54 15.61
C MET A 134 -5.25 -50.33 16.43
N PHE A 135 -5.41 -49.12 15.90
CA PHE A 135 -4.99 -47.89 16.56
C PHE A 135 -6.11 -47.30 17.42
N SER A 136 -5.71 -46.74 18.56
CA SER A 136 -6.57 -46.02 19.48
C SER A 136 -5.76 -44.97 20.23
N TRP A 137 -6.42 -44.16 21.05
CA TRP A 137 -5.73 -43.23 21.96
C TRP A 137 -4.82 -43.94 22.98
N GLU A 138 -5.00 -45.24 23.24
CA GLU A 138 -4.12 -46.07 24.08
C GLU A 138 -2.98 -46.72 23.29
N ASN A 139 -3.15 -46.84 21.97
CA ASN A 139 -2.20 -47.47 21.07
C ASN A 139 -2.07 -46.64 19.77
N PRO A 140 -1.40 -45.47 19.81
CA PRO A 140 -1.26 -44.61 18.65
C PRO A 140 -0.18 -45.08 17.65
N GLY A 141 0.55 -46.16 17.99
CA GLY A 141 1.69 -46.67 17.22
C GLY A 141 3.06 -46.31 17.80
N PHE A 142 3.09 -45.61 18.92
CA PHE A 142 4.29 -45.29 19.71
C PHE A 142 3.94 -45.22 21.21
N GLU A 143 4.95 -45.24 22.07
CA GLU A 143 4.76 -45.21 23.52
C GLU A 143 4.35 -43.80 24.01
N GLN A 144 3.38 -43.75 24.93
CA GLN A 144 2.98 -42.54 25.63
C GLN A 144 2.81 -42.82 27.12
N THR A 145 3.21 -41.86 27.95
CA THR A 145 2.93 -41.85 29.39
C THR A 145 1.72 -40.96 29.71
N ASP A 146 1.29 -40.92 30.96
CA ASP A 146 0.15 -40.12 31.42
C ASP A 146 0.36 -38.61 31.29
N GLU A 147 1.62 -38.19 31.16
CA GLU A 147 2.06 -36.80 31.00
C GLU A 147 2.13 -36.37 29.53
N HIS A 148 1.98 -37.29 28.57
CA HIS A 148 1.93 -36.96 27.15
C HIS A 148 0.55 -36.41 26.74
N PRO A 149 0.45 -35.61 25.68
CA PRO A 149 -0.84 -35.20 25.14
C PRO A 149 -1.62 -36.42 24.65
N VAL A 150 -2.93 -36.45 24.91
CA VAL A 150 -3.78 -37.46 24.29
C VAL A 150 -3.84 -37.21 22.78
N VAL A 151 -3.60 -38.25 22.00
CA VAL A 151 -3.70 -38.23 20.53
C VAL A 151 -4.70 -39.29 20.07
N GLY A 152 -5.05 -39.29 18.79
CA GLY A 152 -5.98 -40.28 18.26
C GLY A 152 -7.42 -40.05 18.70
N VAL A 153 -7.78 -38.78 18.89
CA VAL A 153 -9.10 -38.35 19.32
C VAL A 153 -9.74 -37.48 18.24
N SER A 154 -11.01 -37.77 17.93
CA SER A 154 -11.79 -36.94 17.00
C SER A 154 -12.32 -35.68 17.69
N LEU A 155 -12.89 -34.76 16.91
CA LEU A 155 -13.58 -33.59 17.46
C LEU A 155 -14.72 -34.00 18.40
N THR A 156 -15.43 -35.07 18.05
CA THR A 156 -16.53 -35.63 18.85
C THR A 156 -16.02 -36.14 20.20
N ASP A 157 -14.88 -36.81 20.22
CA ASP A 157 -14.25 -37.32 21.45
C ASP A 157 -13.79 -36.15 22.35
N ALA A 158 -13.17 -35.13 21.76
CA ALA A 158 -12.73 -33.94 22.48
C ALA A 158 -13.92 -33.13 23.06
N LYS A 159 -15.00 -32.94 22.30
CA LYS A 159 -16.23 -32.27 22.76
C LYS A 159 -16.92 -33.05 23.89
N ALA A 160 -16.90 -34.39 23.84
CA ALA A 160 -17.45 -35.23 24.90
C ALA A 160 -16.67 -35.06 26.21
N TYR A 161 -15.33 -34.97 26.14
CA TYR A 161 -14.48 -34.64 27.28
C TYR A 161 -14.85 -33.28 27.88
N CYS A 162 -14.95 -32.23 27.05
CA CYS A 162 -15.37 -30.90 27.50
C CYS A 162 -16.76 -30.91 28.16
N GLN A 163 -17.72 -31.65 27.59
CA GLN A 163 -19.08 -31.74 28.13
C GLN A 163 -19.10 -32.44 29.49
N TRP A 164 -18.37 -33.54 29.64
CA TRP A 164 -18.22 -34.24 30.91
C TRP A 164 -17.64 -33.33 31.99
N LEU A 165 -16.55 -32.63 31.67
CA LEU A 165 -15.90 -31.69 32.59
C LEU A 165 -16.88 -30.57 32.98
N SER A 166 -17.67 -30.09 32.02
CA SER A 166 -18.66 -29.04 32.25
C SER A 166 -19.78 -29.47 33.19
N GLN A 167 -20.27 -30.70 33.03
CA GLN A 167 -21.29 -31.27 33.90
C GLN A 167 -20.76 -31.52 35.31
N ARG A 168 -19.50 -31.96 35.42
CA ARG A 168 -18.85 -32.24 36.70
C ARG A 168 -18.65 -30.98 37.54
N ASP A 169 -18.16 -29.92 36.91
CA ASP A 169 -17.71 -28.74 37.64
C ASP A 169 -18.72 -27.58 37.62
N GLY A 170 -19.80 -27.69 36.82
CA GLY A 170 -20.83 -26.67 36.70
C GLY A 170 -20.37 -25.40 35.95
N VAL A 171 -19.30 -25.50 35.15
CA VAL A 171 -18.79 -24.39 34.32
C VAL A 171 -18.65 -24.85 32.88
N ARG A 172 -18.80 -23.95 31.90
CA ARG A 172 -18.67 -24.29 30.49
C ARG A 172 -17.21 -24.44 30.07
N TYR A 173 -16.78 -25.68 29.84
CA TYR A 173 -15.58 -26.02 29.10
C TYR A 173 -15.91 -26.31 27.64
N ARG A 174 -14.98 -25.96 26.76
CA ARG A 174 -15.09 -26.15 25.31
C ARG A 174 -13.71 -26.17 24.67
N LEU A 175 -13.68 -26.40 23.36
CA LEU A 175 -12.50 -26.14 22.55
C LEU A 175 -12.32 -24.62 22.34
N PRO A 176 -11.07 -24.14 22.18
CA PRO A 176 -10.85 -22.75 21.81
C PRO A 176 -11.47 -22.44 20.45
N THR A 177 -11.87 -21.20 20.24
CA THR A 177 -12.11 -20.74 18.88
C THR A 177 -10.77 -20.59 18.15
N GLU A 178 -10.82 -20.58 16.83
CA GLU A 178 -9.64 -20.37 16.00
C GLU A 178 -8.90 -19.07 16.34
N ALA A 179 -9.67 -17.99 16.57
CA ALA A 179 -9.12 -16.69 16.93
C ALA A 179 -8.56 -16.66 18.36
N GLU A 180 -9.24 -17.32 19.31
CA GLU A 180 -8.71 -17.47 20.67
C GLU A 180 -7.38 -18.22 20.67
N TRP A 181 -7.31 -19.33 19.93
CA TRP A 181 -6.07 -20.11 19.83
C TRP A 181 -4.93 -19.27 19.25
N GLU A 182 -5.16 -18.54 18.15
CA GLU A 182 -4.11 -17.71 17.53
C GLU A 182 -3.67 -16.58 18.46
N PHE A 183 -4.62 -15.91 19.12
CA PHE A 183 -4.33 -14.83 20.06
C PHE A 183 -3.47 -15.34 21.22
N ALA A 184 -3.86 -16.47 21.81
CA ALA A 184 -3.13 -17.14 22.87
C ALA A 184 -1.74 -17.59 22.40
N CYS A 185 -1.62 -18.12 21.17
CA CYS A 185 -0.36 -18.56 20.59
C CYS A 185 0.60 -17.38 20.45
N ARG A 186 0.15 -16.30 19.81
CA ARG A 186 0.94 -15.08 19.56
C ARG A 186 1.40 -14.38 20.82
N ALA A 187 0.57 -14.40 21.87
CA ALA A 187 0.87 -13.78 23.16
C ALA A 187 1.41 -12.33 23.06
N GLY A 188 0.78 -11.52 22.19
CA GLY A 188 1.13 -10.12 21.95
C GLY A 188 2.19 -9.89 20.87
N THR A 189 2.74 -10.93 20.26
CA THR A 189 3.67 -10.80 19.12
C THR A 189 2.94 -10.75 17.78
N THR A 190 3.58 -10.13 16.78
CA THR A 190 3.14 -10.13 15.38
C THR A 190 4.00 -11.02 14.49
N THR A 191 4.93 -11.75 15.09
CA THR A 191 5.95 -12.58 14.44
C THR A 191 5.39 -13.94 14.03
N TRP A 192 6.17 -14.73 13.29
CA TRP A 192 5.78 -16.10 12.90
C TRP A 192 5.57 -17.03 14.09
N PHE A 193 6.40 -16.87 15.12
CA PHE A 193 6.32 -17.60 16.39
C PHE A 193 6.27 -16.60 17.55
N SER A 194 5.76 -17.01 18.71
CA SER A 194 5.76 -16.21 19.94
C SER A 194 7.15 -15.85 20.45
N PHE A 195 8.19 -16.50 19.94
CA PHE A 195 9.60 -16.27 20.25
C PHE A 195 10.38 -15.59 19.11
N GLY A 196 9.72 -15.13 18.04
CA GLY A 196 10.32 -14.35 16.94
C GLY A 196 9.99 -14.88 15.54
N ASP A 197 10.70 -14.36 14.54
CA ASP A 197 10.49 -14.68 13.11
C ASP A 197 11.37 -15.83 12.59
N SER A 198 12.11 -16.53 13.46
CA SER A 198 12.99 -17.64 13.07
C SER A 198 12.90 -18.77 14.08
N ALA A 199 12.57 -19.97 13.60
CA ALA A 199 12.64 -21.21 14.38
C ALA A 199 14.02 -21.89 14.29
N HIS A 200 14.81 -21.55 13.26
CA HIS A 200 16.15 -22.10 13.06
C HIS A 200 17.08 -21.79 14.24
N GLY A 201 17.79 -22.81 14.72
CA GLY A 201 18.71 -22.79 15.86
C GLY A 201 18.06 -22.74 17.23
N VAL A 202 16.74 -22.58 17.33
CA VAL A 202 16.04 -22.31 18.61
C VAL A 202 14.80 -23.17 18.86
N SER A 203 14.24 -23.83 17.84
CA SER A 203 13.01 -24.62 17.92
C SER A 203 13.00 -25.64 19.06
N HIS A 204 14.06 -26.42 19.22
CA HIS A 204 14.22 -27.43 20.29
C HIS A 204 14.01 -26.91 21.73
N ARG A 205 14.04 -25.58 21.96
CA ARG A 205 13.77 -24.97 23.27
C ARG A 205 12.32 -24.53 23.44
N HIS A 206 11.60 -24.39 22.33
CA HIS A 206 10.30 -23.74 22.26
C HIS A 206 9.19 -24.65 21.72
N ALA A 207 9.53 -25.77 21.07
CA ALA A 207 8.58 -26.62 20.38
C ALA A 207 9.11 -28.04 20.15
N ASN A 208 8.20 -29.00 20.18
CA ASN A 208 8.41 -30.36 19.67
C ASN A 208 8.07 -30.42 18.17
N LEU A 209 9.09 -30.53 17.33
CA LEU A 209 8.99 -30.51 15.86
C LEU A 209 9.79 -31.67 15.27
N GLY A 210 9.20 -32.39 14.33
CA GLY A 210 9.75 -33.66 13.79
C GLY A 210 10.91 -33.48 12.84
N HIS A 211 12.04 -32.99 13.36
CA HIS A 211 13.10 -32.45 12.52
C HIS A 211 14.34 -33.36 12.41
N VAL A 212 15.04 -33.68 13.50
CA VAL A 212 16.30 -34.45 13.44
C VAL A 212 16.12 -35.88 13.90
N GLU A 213 15.36 -36.08 14.97
CA GLU A 213 15.36 -37.36 15.68
C GLU A 213 14.59 -38.44 14.94
N LEU A 214 13.45 -38.10 14.32
CA LEU A 214 12.66 -39.04 13.53
C LEU A 214 13.42 -39.55 12.30
N GLU A 215 14.15 -38.67 11.60
CA GLU A 215 14.98 -39.07 10.46
C GLU A 215 16.24 -39.86 10.88
N GLN A 216 16.90 -39.51 12.01
CA GLN A 216 18.00 -40.32 12.58
C GLN A 216 17.58 -41.76 12.84
N HIS A 217 16.38 -41.94 13.41
CA HIS A 217 15.85 -43.26 13.75
C HIS A 217 15.17 -43.95 12.56
N ARG A 218 14.71 -43.21 11.55
CA ARG A 218 13.96 -43.74 10.39
C ARG A 218 14.27 -42.96 9.09
N LYS A 219 15.43 -43.23 8.50
CA LYS A 219 15.91 -42.63 7.22
C LYS A 219 14.95 -42.75 6.03
N HIS A 220 13.98 -43.68 6.08
CA HIS A 220 13.02 -43.96 5.02
C HIS A 220 11.58 -43.56 5.36
N ALA A 221 11.26 -43.24 6.62
CA ALA A 221 9.92 -42.80 7.03
C ALA A 221 9.72 -41.29 6.85
N ALA A 222 10.83 -40.56 6.80
CA ALA A 222 10.86 -39.19 6.38
C ALA A 222 10.83 -39.13 4.86
N GLU A 223 9.71 -38.79 4.22
CA GLU A 223 9.76 -38.23 2.86
C GLU A 223 10.48 -36.87 2.92
N ARG A 224 11.81 -36.87 3.15
CA ARG A 224 12.68 -35.70 3.30
C ARG A 224 12.03 -34.59 4.14
N GLN A 225 11.52 -35.00 5.30
CA GLN A 225 10.63 -34.28 6.23
C GLN A 225 10.92 -32.79 6.30
N TRP A 226 10.15 -32.01 5.54
CA TRP A 226 9.57 -30.70 5.85
C TRP A 226 10.41 -29.69 6.70
N LEU A 227 11.75 -29.79 6.57
CA LEU A 227 12.97 -29.02 6.89
C LEU A 227 13.21 -28.26 8.20
N LEU A 228 14.44 -28.45 8.70
CA LEU A 228 15.42 -27.45 9.18
C LEU A 228 16.85 -27.89 8.75
N ASP A 229 17.89 -27.25 9.28
CA ASP A 229 19.30 -27.43 8.90
C ASP A 229 19.98 -28.49 9.77
N TRP A 230 20.05 -29.72 9.26
CA TRP A 230 20.60 -30.90 9.96
C TRP A 230 21.96 -30.68 10.62
N ASP A 231 22.86 -29.95 9.96
CA ASP A 231 24.23 -29.78 10.45
C ASP A 231 24.29 -28.83 11.66
N ASN A 232 23.25 -28.03 11.87
CA ASN A 232 23.26 -26.90 12.79
C ASN A 232 22.13 -26.91 13.82
N ASP A 233 21.06 -27.68 13.62
CA ASP A 233 19.90 -27.74 14.52
C ASP A 233 20.00 -28.93 15.51
N PRO A 234 19.96 -28.69 16.84
CA PRO A 234 20.04 -29.75 17.84
C PRO A 234 18.71 -30.51 17.99
N THR A 235 18.79 -31.74 18.52
CA THR A 235 17.64 -32.59 18.84
C THR A 235 16.84 -32.02 20.02
N ASP A 236 15.52 -32.21 20.04
CA ASP A 236 14.64 -31.91 21.17
C ASP A 236 14.52 -33.06 22.18
N GLY A 237 14.95 -34.27 21.80
CA GLY A 237 14.97 -35.45 22.66
C GLY A 237 13.71 -36.31 22.59
N TYR A 238 12.79 -36.02 21.65
CA TYR A 238 11.54 -36.74 21.47
C TYR A 238 11.28 -37.05 19.99
N VAL A 239 11.22 -38.34 19.65
CA VAL A 239 10.88 -38.79 18.27
C VAL A 239 9.40 -38.56 17.91
N PHE A 240 8.52 -38.61 18.92
CA PHE A 240 7.06 -38.49 18.79
C PHE A 240 6.54 -37.36 19.69
N THR A 241 5.39 -37.52 20.33
CA THR A 241 4.92 -36.57 21.34
C THR A 241 5.92 -36.47 22.49
N ALA A 242 6.05 -35.27 23.07
CA ALA A 242 6.76 -35.03 24.31
C ALA A 242 5.75 -34.90 25.47
N PRO A 243 6.16 -35.13 26.73
CA PRO A 243 5.35 -34.74 27.88
C PRO A 243 4.96 -33.26 27.79
N VAL A 244 3.71 -32.95 28.12
CA VAL A 244 3.21 -31.58 28.01
C VAL A 244 3.99 -30.64 28.93
N GLY A 245 4.21 -29.40 28.49
CA GLY A 245 4.95 -28.39 29.22
C GLY A 245 6.47 -28.56 29.21
N SER A 246 7.02 -29.43 28.37
CA SER A 246 8.47 -29.67 28.25
C SER A 246 9.24 -28.48 27.68
N TYR A 247 8.57 -27.62 26.91
CA TYR A 247 9.20 -26.50 26.20
C TYR A 247 8.94 -25.15 26.86
N ALA A 248 9.73 -24.15 26.47
CA ALA A 248 9.58 -22.79 26.97
C ALA A 248 8.18 -22.24 26.65
N ARG A 249 7.53 -21.74 27.71
CA ARG A 249 6.22 -21.09 27.61
C ARG A 249 6.33 -19.78 26.83
N ASN A 250 5.25 -19.42 26.14
CA ASN A 250 5.15 -18.12 25.51
C ASN A 250 5.05 -16.99 26.56
N PRO A 251 5.10 -15.70 26.17
CA PRO A 251 5.03 -14.56 27.09
C PRO A 251 3.82 -14.54 28.06
N TRP A 252 2.75 -15.30 27.78
CA TRP A 252 1.58 -15.42 28.64
C TRP A 252 1.57 -16.68 29.52
N GLY A 253 2.65 -17.46 29.48
CA GLY A 253 2.81 -18.65 30.33
C GLY A 253 2.16 -19.91 29.78
N ILE A 254 1.72 -19.91 28.51
CA ILE A 254 1.11 -21.07 27.84
C ILE A 254 2.21 -21.88 27.16
N ALA A 255 2.18 -23.20 27.31
CA ALA A 255 3.12 -24.13 26.71
C ALA A 255 2.57 -24.76 25.43
N ASP A 256 3.49 -25.34 24.65
CA ASP A 256 3.22 -26.20 23.50
C ASP A 256 2.36 -25.55 22.39
N MET A 257 2.40 -24.21 22.28
CA MET A 257 1.65 -23.47 21.25
C MET A 257 2.23 -23.59 19.83
N HIS A 258 3.37 -24.27 19.66
CA HIS A 258 4.14 -24.32 18.42
C HIS A 258 4.60 -25.74 18.07
N GLY A 259 3.82 -26.79 18.31
CA GLY A 259 4.17 -28.15 17.93
C GLY A 259 3.55 -29.17 18.87
N ASN A 260 4.22 -30.31 19.05
CA ASN A 260 3.75 -31.46 19.83
C ASN A 260 2.55 -32.17 19.19
N VAL A 261 1.36 -31.56 19.17
CA VAL A 261 0.18 -32.10 18.49
C VAL A 261 -0.64 -31.00 17.83
N TRP A 262 -1.27 -31.32 16.70
CA TRP A 262 -2.31 -30.45 16.15
C TRP A 262 -3.48 -30.41 17.11
N GLU A 263 -4.09 -29.24 17.27
CA GLU A 263 -5.15 -29.05 18.24
C GLU A 263 -6.46 -28.65 17.61
N TRP A 264 -7.52 -29.35 18.03
CA TRP A 264 -8.89 -29.03 17.66
C TRP A 264 -9.34 -27.64 18.12
N CYS A 265 -9.85 -26.85 17.18
CA CYS A 265 -10.65 -25.65 17.46
C CYS A 265 -12.15 -25.94 17.26
N GLU A 266 -13.03 -25.17 17.91
CA GLU A 266 -14.49 -25.30 17.77
C GLU A 266 -14.97 -24.95 16.35
N ASP A 267 -14.24 -24.08 15.65
CA ASP A 267 -14.57 -23.51 14.35
C ASP A 267 -14.66 -24.53 13.23
N LEU A 268 -15.69 -24.39 12.39
CA LEU A 268 -15.74 -24.99 11.07
C LEU A 268 -14.64 -24.41 10.17
N TRP A 269 -14.08 -25.25 9.32
CA TRP A 269 -13.13 -24.83 8.31
C TRP A 269 -13.83 -24.14 7.13
N LEU A 270 -13.36 -22.94 6.81
CA LEU A 270 -13.78 -22.17 5.63
C LEU A 270 -12.52 -21.70 4.90
N ASP A 271 -12.30 -22.19 3.68
CA ASP A 271 -11.09 -21.98 2.88
C ASP A 271 -10.89 -20.55 2.38
N THR A 272 -11.97 -19.77 2.28
CA THR A 272 -11.93 -18.37 1.82
C THR A 272 -12.31 -17.35 2.87
N ILE A 273 -12.51 -17.71 4.14
CA ILE A 273 -13.06 -16.78 5.13
C ILE A 273 -12.23 -15.51 5.31
N TYR A 274 -10.90 -15.63 5.33
CA TYR A 274 -10.07 -14.43 5.45
C TYR A 274 -10.14 -13.56 4.19
N LYS A 275 -10.37 -14.14 3.00
CA LYS A 275 -10.48 -13.40 1.74
C LYS A 275 -11.71 -12.49 1.71
N ASP A 276 -12.68 -12.70 2.58
CA ASP A 276 -13.82 -11.80 2.70
C ASP A 276 -13.41 -10.41 3.23
N TYR A 277 -12.29 -10.30 3.96
CA TYR A 277 -11.74 -9.02 4.41
C TYR A 277 -11.05 -8.20 3.29
N ASP A 278 -10.73 -8.79 2.14
CA ASP A 278 -10.12 -8.10 0.98
C ASP A 278 -11.14 -7.38 0.09
N ARG A 279 -12.45 -7.64 0.23
CA ARG A 279 -13.47 -7.16 -0.71
C ARG A 279 -13.80 -5.67 -0.49
N PRO A 280 -13.56 -4.76 -1.47
CA PRO A 280 -13.83 -3.33 -1.29
C PRO A 280 -15.28 -2.94 -1.68
N ARG A 281 -16.08 -2.48 -0.69
CA ARG A 281 -17.40 -1.78 -0.77
C ARG A 281 -18.53 -2.53 -1.50
N PHE A 282 -19.82 -2.25 -1.31
CA PHE A 282 -20.58 -1.32 -0.48
C PHE A 282 -21.20 -2.10 0.72
N ASP A 283 -21.65 -1.39 1.76
CA ASP A 283 -22.49 -1.95 2.85
C ASP A 283 -21.95 -3.19 3.60
N GLN A 284 -20.62 -3.32 3.74
CA GLN A 284 -20.05 -4.40 4.53
C GLN A 284 -20.00 -4.10 6.04
N PRO A 285 -20.47 -5.04 6.89
CA PRO A 285 -20.35 -4.98 8.35
C PRO A 285 -18.95 -5.34 8.90
N ASN A 286 -18.02 -5.90 8.11
CA ASN A 286 -16.83 -6.58 8.65
C ASN A 286 -15.51 -5.92 8.26
N GLY A 287 -15.27 -4.68 8.69
CA GLY A 287 -13.91 -4.10 8.62
C GLY A 287 -12.95 -4.65 9.68
N VAL A 288 -13.51 -5.32 10.69
CA VAL A 288 -12.86 -5.87 11.89
C VAL A 288 -13.67 -7.09 12.33
N ALA A 289 -13.02 -8.18 12.71
CA ALA A 289 -13.70 -9.34 13.30
C ALA A 289 -13.86 -9.13 14.82
N VAL A 290 -15.02 -9.49 15.40
CA VAL A 290 -15.27 -9.34 16.84
C VAL A 290 -15.82 -10.65 17.38
N ASP A 291 -15.09 -11.26 18.32
CA ASP A 291 -15.34 -12.60 18.85
C ASP A 291 -15.73 -13.62 17.75
N PRO A 292 -14.95 -13.76 16.66
CA PRO A 292 -15.36 -14.59 15.53
C PRO A 292 -15.43 -16.06 15.93
N VAL A 293 -16.52 -16.72 15.51
CA VAL A 293 -16.72 -18.17 15.61
C VAL A 293 -17.43 -18.66 14.36
N ASN A 294 -16.81 -19.59 13.64
CA ASN A 294 -17.36 -20.16 12.41
C ASN A 294 -18.26 -21.35 12.72
N ARG A 295 -19.58 -21.13 12.72
CA ARG A 295 -20.59 -22.16 13.03
C ARG A 295 -21.50 -22.54 11.86
N ASP A 296 -21.56 -21.70 10.82
CA ASP A 296 -22.47 -21.87 9.70
C ASP A 296 -21.70 -22.05 8.38
N ARG A 297 -22.03 -23.09 7.62
CA ARG A 297 -21.50 -23.34 6.26
C ARG A 297 -22.64 -23.37 5.24
N PRO A 298 -22.47 -22.81 4.03
CA PRO A 298 -23.33 -23.17 2.90
C PRO A 298 -23.14 -24.67 2.58
N GLN A 299 -24.17 -25.46 2.86
CA GLN A 299 -24.19 -26.92 2.71
C GLN A 299 -23.59 -27.38 1.37
N THR A 300 -22.40 -27.99 1.41
CA THR A 300 -21.97 -28.95 0.39
C THR A 300 -21.76 -30.29 1.10
N THR A 301 -22.41 -31.31 0.57
CA THR A 301 -22.83 -32.55 1.27
C THR A 301 -21.73 -33.58 1.50
N THR A 302 -20.47 -33.18 1.63
CA THR A 302 -19.34 -34.13 1.63
C THR A 302 -18.17 -33.61 2.46
N ASN A 303 -18.36 -33.46 3.78
CA ASN A 303 -17.34 -33.50 4.87
C ASN A 303 -17.48 -32.33 5.87
N ASP A 304 -17.47 -32.67 7.16
CA ASP A 304 -17.62 -31.77 8.32
C ASP A 304 -16.23 -31.33 8.81
N PHE A 305 -15.54 -30.52 7.99
CA PHE A 305 -14.18 -30.09 8.30
C PHE A 305 -14.15 -29.00 9.38
N HIS A 306 -13.30 -29.19 10.37
CA HIS A 306 -12.99 -28.25 11.44
C HIS A 306 -11.52 -27.81 11.40
N VAL A 307 -11.21 -26.73 12.10
CA VAL A 307 -9.87 -26.14 12.11
C VAL A 307 -8.96 -26.86 13.10
N LEU A 308 -7.76 -27.23 12.65
CA LEU A 308 -6.63 -27.57 13.51
C LEU A 308 -5.57 -26.47 13.48
N ARG A 309 -4.92 -26.23 14.62
CA ARG A 309 -3.79 -25.28 14.77
C ARG A 309 -2.63 -25.87 15.58
N GLY A 310 -1.45 -25.25 15.48
CA GLY A 310 -0.26 -25.59 16.29
C GLY A 310 0.82 -26.42 15.60
N GLY A 311 0.47 -27.20 14.58
CA GLY A 311 1.39 -28.22 14.04
C GLY A 311 1.62 -29.35 15.04
N CYS A 312 2.45 -30.32 14.70
CA CYS A 312 2.70 -31.47 15.57
C CYS A 312 4.17 -31.93 15.55
N TRP A 313 4.48 -32.92 16.37
CA TRP A 313 5.78 -33.61 16.44
C TRP A 313 6.27 -34.18 15.11
N TYR A 314 5.44 -34.25 14.06
CA TYR A 314 5.83 -34.71 12.72
C TYR A 314 6.08 -33.56 11.74
N ASN A 315 5.65 -32.34 12.05
CA ASN A 315 5.77 -31.21 11.14
C ASN A 315 7.04 -30.38 11.38
N GLY A 316 7.50 -29.71 10.33
CA GLY A 316 8.51 -28.66 10.43
C GLY A 316 7.92 -27.30 10.81
N ASP A 317 8.79 -26.32 10.94
CA ASP A 317 8.50 -24.99 11.48
C ASP A 317 7.41 -24.22 10.73
N LEU A 318 7.30 -24.37 9.42
CA LEU A 318 6.28 -23.73 8.59
C LEU A 318 4.85 -24.03 9.08
N SER A 319 4.57 -25.25 9.53
CA SER A 319 3.23 -25.66 9.98
C SER A 319 2.97 -25.31 11.44
N CYS A 320 4.00 -24.94 12.19
CA CYS A 320 3.94 -24.64 13.62
C CYS A 320 3.91 -23.13 13.91
N ARG A 321 3.76 -22.30 12.89
CA ARG A 321 3.57 -20.85 13.03
C ARG A 321 2.24 -20.51 13.71
N SER A 322 2.16 -19.33 14.31
CA SER A 322 0.94 -18.87 14.98
C SER A 322 -0.30 -18.81 14.07
N SER A 323 -0.12 -18.46 12.80
CA SER A 323 -1.23 -18.33 11.83
C SER A 323 -1.57 -19.63 11.10
N ALA A 324 -0.76 -20.68 11.25
CA ALA A 324 -0.94 -21.92 10.51
C ALA A 324 -2.24 -22.61 10.92
N ARG A 325 -3.03 -22.99 9.92
CA ARG A 325 -4.34 -23.64 10.07
C ARG A 325 -4.51 -24.70 8.99
N ILE A 326 -5.10 -25.84 9.35
CA ILE A 326 -5.45 -26.90 8.38
C ILE A 326 -6.89 -27.40 8.59
N PRO A 327 -7.57 -27.88 7.54
CA PRO A 327 -8.83 -28.60 7.67
C PRO A 327 -8.60 -30.03 8.17
N TRP A 328 -9.47 -30.51 9.05
CA TRP A 328 -9.54 -31.91 9.44
C TRP A 328 -10.98 -32.35 9.68
N ASP A 329 -11.33 -33.57 9.25
CA ASP A 329 -12.71 -34.05 9.31
C ASP A 329 -13.10 -34.35 10.78
N ALA A 330 -14.28 -33.90 11.21
CA ALA A 330 -14.73 -33.99 12.60
C ALA A 330 -14.73 -35.41 13.17
N ASP A 331 -14.94 -36.41 12.33
CA ASP A 331 -14.99 -37.83 12.74
C ASP A 331 -13.61 -38.51 12.65
N ASP A 332 -12.63 -37.88 12.01
CA ASP A 332 -11.28 -38.44 11.85
C ASP A 332 -10.43 -38.24 13.10
N ALA A 333 -9.67 -39.29 13.45
CA ALA A 333 -8.70 -39.30 14.54
C ALA A 333 -7.31 -39.67 14.01
N ALA A 334 -6.26 -39.02 14.52
CA ALA A 334 -4.88 -39.32 14.13
C ALA A 334 -3.89 -39.22 15.30
N CYS A 335 -2.80 -39.98 15.26
CA CYS A 335 -1.75 -40.04 16.28
C CYS A 335 -0.93 -38.75 16.45
N TYR A 336 -1.28 -37.69 15.73
CA TYR A 336 -0.70 -36.36 15.82
C TYR A 336 -1.76 -35.27 16.03
N VAL A 337 -3.02 -35.66 16.26
CA VAL A 337 -4.14 -34.76 16.54
C VAL A 337 -4.58 -34.98 17.99
N GLY A 338 -4.55 -33.92 18.77
CA GLY A 338 -5.01 -33.83 20.15
C GLY A 338 -5.87 -32.58 20.35
N PHE A 339 -5.96 -32.09 21.58
CA PHE A 339 -6.70 -30.89 21.89
C PHE A 339 -6.28 -30.27 23.22
N ARG A 340 -6.50 -28.96 23.34
CA ARG A 340 -6.56 -28.24 24.61
C ARG A 340 -7.96 -27.67 24.81
N ILE A 341 -8.26 -27.29 26.04
CA ILE A 341 -9.58 -26.77 26.40
C ILE A 341 -9.50 -25.35 26.92
N VAL A 342 -10.59 -24.62 26.73
CA VAL A 342 -10.85 -23.34 27.37
C VAL A 342 -12.08 -23.45 28.26
N ARG A 343 -12.12 -22.58 29.26
CA ARG A 343 -13.26 -22.33 30.14
C ARG A 343 -13.72 -20.90 29.93
N ASP A 344 -15.02 -20.71 29.74
CA ASP A 344 -15.57 -19.35 29.63
C ASP A 344 -15.34 -18.59 30.94
N ALA A 345 -14.77 -17.40 30.85
CA ALA A 345 -14.68 -16.49 31.99
C ALA A 345 -16.06 -15.93 32.30
N GLY A 346 -16.40 -15.82 33.59
CA GLY A 346 -17.62 -15.12 34.00
C GLY A 346 -17.55 -13.64 33.64
N PRO A 347 -18.69 -12.94 33.48
CA PRO A 347 -18.72 -11.51 33.15
C PRO A 347 -18.03 -10.60 34.17
N GLU A 348 -17.68 -11.14 35.35
CA GLU A 348 -17.04 -10.41 36.45
C GLU A 348 -15.51 -10.50 36.44
N GLN A 349 -14.90 -11.31 35.56
CA GLN A 349 -13.45 -11.55 35.60
C GLN A 349 -12.62 -10.42 34.97
N SER A 350 -13.12 -9.73 33.94
CA SER A 350 -12.60 -8.44 33.43
C SER A 350 -13.41 -7.93 32.23
N THR A 351 -13.43 -6.62 32.01
CA THR A 351 -14.08 -5.95 30.86
C THR A 351 -13.10 -5.16 29.99
N ALA A 352 -11.80 -5.18 30.28
CA ALA A 352 -10.83 -4.26 29.68
C ALA A 352 -10.79 -4.31 28.15
N ALA A 353 -10.82 -5.52 27.56
CA ALA A 353 -10.84 -5.68 26.10
C ALA A 353 -12.13 -5.15 25.46
N ARG A 354 -13.28 -5.39 26.09
CA ARG A 354 -14.57 -4.84 25.65
C ARG A 354 -14.60 -3.32 25.75
N ASP A 355 -14.15 -2.76 26.87
CA ASP A 355 -14.14 -1.32 27.10
C ASP A 355 -13.20 -0.61 26.10
N ALA A 356 -12.07 -1.23 25.76
CA ALA A 356 -11.16 -0.75 24.72
C ALA A 356 -11.80 -0.80 23.32
N TYR A 357 -12.51 -1.88 22.99
CA TYR A 357 -13.26 -2.00 21.74
C TYR A 357 -14.34 -0.92 21.63
N GLU A 358 -15.15 -0.75 22.67
CA GLU A 358 -16.21 0.27 22.73
C GLU A 358 -15.63 1.69 22.63
N ALA A 359 -14.48 1.95 23.25
CA ALA A 359 -13.77 3.22 23.13
C ALA A 359 -13.27 3.49 21.69
N GLU A 360 -12.77 2.47 20.97
CA GLU A 360 -12.39 2.58 19.55
C GLU A 360 -13.64 2.85 18.69
N GLN A 361 -14.76 2.14 18.92
CA GLN A 361 -16.01 2.37 18.19
C GLN A 361 -16.59 3.77 18.44
N ALA A 362 -16.56 4.25 19.68
CA ALA A 362 -16.99 5.60 20.04
C ALA A 362 -16.11 6.66 19.36
N ALA A 363 -14.80 6.43 19.27
CA ALA A 363 -13.88 7.32 18.56
C ALA A 363 -14.19 7.37 17.06
N ILE A 364 -14.44 6.22 16.42
CA ILE A 364 -14.85 6.14 15.00
C ILE A 364 -16.15 6.93 14.78
N ALA A 365 -17.16 6.71 15.62
CA ALA A 365 -18.43 7.43 15.51
C ALA A 365 -18.26 8.95 15.68
N ALA A 366 -17.40 9.40 16.60
CA ALA A 366 -17.09 10.82 16.78
C ALA A 366 -16.39 11.42 15.55
N ILE A 367 -15.45 10.68 14.94
CA ILE A 367 -14.74 11.10 13.72
C ILE A 367 -15.72 11.27 12.56
N GLU A 368 -16.61 10.29 12.35
CA GLU A 368 -17.61 10.33 11.28
C GLU A 368 -18.65 11.45 11.51
N ALA A 369 -19.09 11.65 12.76
CA ALA A 369 -19.99 12.74 13.13
C ALA A 369 -19.36 14.13 12.89
N ALA A 370 -18.05 14.26 13.08
CA ALA A 370 -17.28 15.48 12.75
C ALA A 370 -16.99 15.65 11.25
N GLY A 371 -17.53 14.79 10.39
CA GLY A 371 -17.34 14.85 8.93
C GLY A 371 -16.06 14.19 8.42
N GLY A 372 -15.34 13.46 9.26
CA GLY A 372 -14.16 12.69 8.90
C GLY A 372 -14.53 11.47 8.06
N LYS A 373 -13.91 11.33 6.89
CA LYS A 373 -14.03 10.13 6.05
C LYS A 373 -12.90 9.17 6.38
N ARG A 374 -13.24 8.02 6.93
CA ARG A 374 -12.31 6.94 7.21
C ARG A 374 -12.17 6.00 6.02
N PHE A 375 -10.93 5.67 5.71
CA PHE A 375 -10.57 4.62 4.75
C PHE A 375 -9.65 3.65 5.49
N ALA A 376 -9.98 2.38 5.46
CA ALA A 376 -9.18 1.33 6.08
C ALA A 376 -9.19 0.11 5.15
N SER A 377 -8.09 -0.64 5.16
CA SER A 377 -8.00 -1.93 4.49
C SER A 377 -7.86 -2.99 5.56
N ARG A 378 -8.86 -3.88 5.72
CA ARG A 378 -8.81 -5.00 6.67
C ARG A 378 -8.65 -4.59 8.15
N GLY A 379 -9.03 -3.35 8.47
CA GLY A 379 -8.81 -2.73 9.78
C GLY A 379 -7.39 -2.19 10.00
N LEU A 380 -6.49 -2.42 9.04
CA LEU A 380 -5.10 -1.96 9.00
C LEU A 380 -4.98 -0.66 8.18
N ASP A 381 -3.85 0.03 8.33
CA ASP A 381 -3.45 1.22 7.56
C ASP A 381 -4.57 2.26 7.43
N ILE A 382 -5.03 2.79 8.57
CA ILE A 382 -6.15 3.72 8.60
C ILE A 382 -5.71 5.08 8.04
N GLU A 383 -6.51 5.59 7.10
CA GLU A 383 -6.49 6.96 6.62
C GLU A 383 -7.77 7.69 7.04
N VAL A 384 -7.61 8.86 7.65
CA VAL A 384 -8.74 9.76 7.93
C VAL A 384 -8.59 11.05 7.13
N ARG A 385 -9.67 11.45 6.45
CA ARG A 385 -9.74 12.68 5.66
C ARG A 385 -10.81 13.61 6.19
N PHE A 386 -10.43 14.81 6.55
CA PHE A 386 -11.35 15.91 6.80
C PHE A 386 -11.29 16.88 5.62
N GLU A 387 -12.29 16.84 4.74
CA GLU A 387 -12.34 17.65 3.52
C GLU A 387 -13.76 18.20 3.31
N GLY A 388 -14.05 19.42 3.76
CA GLY A 388 -15.30 20.06 3.33
C GLY A 388 -16.01 20.99 4.30
N ALA A 389 -15.78 20.86 5.59
CA ALA A 389 -16.40 21.69 6.62
C ALA A 389 -15.34 22.02 7.69
N ASN A 390 -15.51 23.13 8.41
CA ASN A 390 -14.73 23.35 9.62
C ASN A 390 -14.96 22.17 10.58
N VAL A 391 -13.90 21.68 11.21
CA VAL A 391 -13.93 20.51 12.08
C VAL A 391 -13.83 20.98 13.51
N ASP A 392 -14.66 20.42 14.39
CA ASP A 392 -14.44 20.56 15.83
C ASP A 392 -13.12 19.85 16.20
N GLU A 393 -12.10 20.63 16.53
CA GLU A 393 -10.73 20.13 16.76
C GLU A 393 -10.63 19.16 17.95
N SER A 394 -11.63 19.12 18.84
CA SER A 394 -11.70 18.10 19.91
C SER A 394 -11.77 16.67 19.36
N VAL A 395 -12.17 16.49 18.10
CA VAL A 395 -12.14 15.19 17.42
C VAL A 395 -10.72 14.64 17.26
N PHE A 396 -9.69 15.49 17.28
CA PHE A 396 -8.30 15.04 17.15
C PHE A 396 -7.84 14.19 18.35
N ASP A 397 -8.45 14.36 19.53
CA ASP A 397 -8.25 13.44 20.66
C ASP A 397 -8.83 12.04 20.39
N SER A 398 -9.90 11.96 19.60
CA SER A 398 -10.48 10.68 19.18
C SER A 398 -9.59 9.97 18.16
N LEU A 399 -8.84 10.70 17.32
CA LEU A 399 -7.85 10.10 16.41
C LEU A 399 -6.75 9.34 17.18
N ALA A 400 -6.36 9.81 18.36
CA ALA A 400 -5.35 9.15 19.19
C ALA A 400 -5.80 7.78 19.73
N LYS A 401 -7.11 7.48 19.68
CA LYS A 401 -7.69 6.18 20.05
C LYS A 401 -7.67 5.16 18.91
N LEU A 402 -7.17 5.54 17.73
CA LEU A 402 -7.04 4.66 16.57
C LEU A 402 -5.57 4.19 16.45
N PRO A 403 -5.21 2.98 16.93
CA PRO A 403 -3.81 2.54 16.98
C PRO A 403 -3.17 2.40 15.58
N ASP A 404 -3.97 2.08 14.56
CA ASP A 404 -3.50 1.90 13.18
C ASP A 404 -3.66 3.14 12.29
N LEU A 405 -3.90 4.33 12.88
CA LEU A 405 -3.94 5.58 12.13
C LEU A 405 -2.54 5.95 11.63
N GLN A 406 -2.33 5.73 10.32
CA GLN A 406 -1.07 6.04 9.66
C GLN A 406 -1.12 7.29 8.80
N ARG A 407 -2.32 7.68 8.30
CA ARG A 407 -2.46 8.79 7.36
C ARG A 407 -3.56 9.74 7.79
N LEU A 408 -3.22 11.02 7.86
CA LEU A 408 -4.17 12.08 8.17
C LEU A 408 -4.09 13.14 7.09
N ARG A 409 -5.26 13.47 6.53
CA ARG A 409 -5.41 14.57 5.58
C ARG A 409 -6.48 15.53 6.08
N ILE A 410 -6.12 16.80 6.18
CA ILE A 410 -7.01 17.83 6.74
C ILE A 410 -7.09 19.05 5.82
N GLY A 411 -8.27 19.64 5.68
CA GLY A 411 -8.52 20.82 4.86
C GLY A 411 -9.91 21.41 5.06
N TRP A 412 -10.00 22.73 5.10
CA TRP A 412 -11.27 23.45 5.26
C TRP A 412 -11.74 24.08 3.95
N ARG A 413 -13.06 24.08 3.75
CA ARG A 413 -13.69 24.89 2.70
C ARG A 413 -14.00 26.30 3.17
N ASP A 414 -14.33 26.43 4.45
CA ASP A 414 -14.51 27.72 5.09
C ASP A 414 -13.12 28.37 5.25
N ARG A 415 -12.93 29.55 4.67
CA ARG A 415 -11.66 30.27 4.70
C ARG A 415 -11.47 31.09 5.97
N ASP A 416 -12.54 31.29 6.74
CA ASP A 416 -12.50 31.99 8.02
C ASP A 416 -12.16 31.05 9.18
N ALA A 417 -12.38 29.74 8.99
CA ALA A 417 -11.91 28.69 9.89
C ALA A 417 -10.39 28.48 9.75
N LYS A 418 -9.68 28.45 10.89
CA LYS A 418 -8.22 28.24 10.95
C LYS A 418 -7.88 27.18 12.00
N LEU A 419 -6.70 26.58 11.84
CA LEU A 419 -6.21 25.54 12.74
C LEU A 419 -5.75 26.26 13.98
N SER A 420 -6.28 25.89 15.12
CA SER A 420 -5.74 26.38 16.37
C SER A 420 -4.41 25.68 16.69
N GLN A 421 -3.63 26.32 17.55
CA GLN A 421 -2.41 25.69 18.07
C GLN A 421 -2.75 24.42 18.88
N GLU A 422 -3.89 24.42 19.59
CA GLU A 422 -4.36 23.27 20.37
C GLU A 422 -4.67 22.07 19.46
N GLY A 423 -5.32 22.31 18.32
CA GLY A 423 -5.57 21.27 17.30
C GLY A 423 -4.28 20.72 16.70
N LEU A 424 -3.30 21.57 16.41
CA LEU A 424 -1.99 21.13 15.94
C LEU A 424 -1.23 20.31 17.01
N ASP A 425 -1.34 20.70 18.28
CA ASP A 425 -0.79 19.95 19.41
C ASP A 425 -1.44 18.58 19.59
N ALA A 426 -2.76 18.48 19.39
CA ALA A 426 -3.47 17.20 19.39
C ALA A 426 -3.00 16.29 18.24
N ILE A 427 -2.84 16.83 17.03
CA ILE A 427 -2.25 16.09 15.89
C ILE A 427 -0.82 15.62 16.22
N ALA A 428 -0.02 16.44 16.89
CA ALA A 428 1.35 16.09 17.31
C ALA A 428 1.42 14.94 18.34
N ASN A 429 0.29 14.54 18.93
CA ASN A 429 0.20 13.39 19.82
C ASN A 429 -0.04 12.07 19.08
N LEU A 430 -0.33 12.10 17.77
CA LEU A 430 -0.52 10.90 16.94
C LEU A 430 0.82 10.24 16.59
N LYS A 431 1.42 9.52 17.54
CA LYS A 431 2.82 9.04 17.47
C LYS A 431 3.12 8.08 16.31
N HIS A 432 2.12 7.34 15.85
CA HIS A 432 2.26 6.34 14.78
C HIS A 432 1.97 6.90 13.38
N LEU A 433 1.63 8.19 13.29
CA LEU A 433 1.29 8.82 12.03
C LEU A 433 2.51 8.88 11.10
N GLN A 434 2.36 8.33 9.89
CA GLN A 434 3.40 8.28 8.86
C GLN A 434 3.20 9.34 7.78
N VAL A 435 1.96 9.72 7.49
CA VAL A 435 1.60 10.70 6.46
C VAL A 435 0.71 11.78 7.07
N LEU A 436 1.15 13.02 6.95
CA LEU A 436 0.37 14.21 7.30
C LEU A 436 0.28 15.13 6.09
N GLU A 437 -0.92 15.28 5.56
CA GLU A 437 -1.19 16.16 4.43
C GLU A 437 -2.15 17.28 4.82
N PHE A 438 -1.64 18.50 4.77
CA PHE A 438 -2.43 19.71 4.91
C PHE A 438 -2.95 20.15 3.54
N LYS A 439 -4.24 20.46 3.46
CA LYS A 439 -4.91 21.06 2.31
C LYS A 439 -5.26 22.52 2.60
N SER A 440 -5.84 23.19 1.62
CA SER A 440 -6.10 24.64 1.68
C SER A 440 -6.98 25.05 2.87
N GLY A 441 -6.84 26.31 3.26
CA GLY A 441 -7.70 27.01 4.20
C GLY A 441 -7.21 26.97 5.64
N LEU A 442 -6.04 26.41 5.94
CA LEU A 442 -5.71 26.06 7.32
C LEU A 442 -4.99 27.14 8.15
N GLY A 443 -4.40 28.17 7.53
CA GLY A 443 -3.65 29.23 8.23
C GLY A 443 -2.40 28.75 8.99
N ILE A 444 -1.81 27.63 8.56
CA ILE A 444 -0.73 26.91 9.25
C ILE A 444 0.54 27.74 9.39
N GLU A 445 0.79 28.67 8.48
CA GLU A 445 1.94 29.58 8.47
C GLU A 445 1.98 30.55 9.67
N THR A 446 0.98 30.50 10.55
CA THR A 446 0.91 31.29 11.78
C THR A 446 1.16 30.48 13.05
N LEU A 447 1.32 29.17 12.93
CA LEU A 447 1.41 28.23 14.06
C LEU A 447 2.85 27.82 14.37
N ASP A 448 3.08 27.36 15.60
CA ASP A 448 4.36 26.74 15.97
C ASP A 448 4.42 25.32 15.43
N LEU A 449 5.11 25.15 14.31
CA LEU A 449 5.27 23.85 13.66
C LEU A 449 6.25 22.92 14.39
N SER A 450 7.01 23.41 15.38
CA SER A 450 8.00 22.59 16.09
C SER A 450 7.36 21.39 16.79
N VAL A 451 6.09 21.53 17.17
CA VAL A 451 5.29 20.48 17.81
C VAL A 451 5.16 19.23 16.94
N LEU A 452 5.16 19.37 15.62
CA LEU A 452 5.06 18.24 14.69
C LEU A 452 6.25 17.28 14.80
N THR A 453 7.42 17.76 15.25
CA THR A 453 8.61 16.92 15.44
C THR A 453 8.42 15.84 16.52
N ARG A 454 7.36 15.94 17.35
CA ARG A 454 6.96 14.89 18.29
C ARG A 454 6.41 13.63 17.59
N ILE A 455 6.08 13.70 16.30
CA ILE A 455 5.64 12.58 15.47
C ILE A 455 6.89 11.95 14.81
N SER A 456 7.61 11.12 15.57
CA SER A 456 8.88 10.54 15.13
C SER A 456 8.75 9.58 13.93
N ALA A 457 7.59 8.96 13.75
CA ALA A 457 7.29 8.05 12.64
C ALA A 457 6.95 8.76 11.30
N LEU A 458 6.86 10.09 11.28
CA LEU A 458 6.38 10.82 10.10
C LEU A 458 7.37 10.70 8.93
N GLN A 459 6.89 10.21 7.80
CA GLN A 459 7.66 10.02 6.57
C GLN A 459 7.26 10.99 5.47
N VAL A 460 5.99 11.40 5.42
CA VAL A 460 5.46 12.31 4.39
C VAL A 460 4.80 13.49 5.08
N LEU A 461 5.30 14.68 4.76
CA LEU A 461 4.74 15.94 5.25
C LEU A 461 4.50 16.89 4.08
N ARG A 462 3.23 17.24 3.84
CA ARG A 462 2.83 18.10 2.73
C ARG A 462 2.05 19.32 3.20
N PHE A 463 2.52 20.49 2.79
CA PHE A 463 1.84 21.76 2.97
C PHE A 463 1.19 22.23 1.67
N PRO A 464 0.01 22.88 1.74
CA PRO A 464 -0.67 23.43 0.59
C PRO A 464 -0.04 24.76 0.14
N ARG A 465 -0.42 25.23 -1.05
CA ARG A 465 0.12 26.47 -1.64
C ARG A 465 -0.14 27.73 -0.83
N ASP A 466 -1.26 27.80 -0.14
CA ASP A 466 -1.65 28.93 0.71
C ASP A 466 -0.91 28.95 2.06
N ALA A 467 -0.30 27.84 2.49
CA ALA A 467 0.61 27.79 3.65
C ALA A 467 2.02 28.26 3.23
N SER A 468 2.17 29.56 3.01
CA SER A 468 3.41 30.17 2.54
C SER A 468 4.52 30.10 3.61
N LEU A 469 5.32 29.04 3.59
CA LEU A 469 6.37 28.78 4.57
C LEU A 469 7.64 29.62 4.34
N ASN A 470 8.48 29.70 5.38
CA ASN A 470 9.72 30.48 5.40
C ASN A 470 10.84 29.73 6.14
N ASP A 471 12.02 30.33 6.25
CA ASP A 471 13.17 29.70 6.91
C ASP A 471 12.95 29.40 8.40
N GLN A 472 12.17 30.23 9.11
CA GLN A 472 11.85 30.00 10.53
C GLN A 472 10.94 28.79 10.70
N HIS A 473 9.95 28.61 9.81
CA HIS A 473 9.12 27.42 9.78
C HIS A 473 9.96 26.15 9.58
N LEU A 474 10.90 26.15 8.63
CA LEU A 474 11.76 24.98 8.42
C LEU A 474 12.78 24.78 9.55
N ALA A 475 13.21 25.84 10.23
CA ALA A 475 14.01 25.72 11.44
C ALA A 475 13.23 25.01 12.57
N ALA A 476 11.94 25.30 12.72
CA ALA A 476 11.07 24.59 13.66
C ALA A 476 10.92 23.09 13.32
N LEU A 477 10.98 22.74 12.04
CA LEU A 477 10.90 21.36 11.55
C LEU A 477 12.24 20.61 11.53
N ALA A 478 13.36 21.23 11.94
CA ALA A 478 14.71 20.65 11.87
C ALA A 478 14.94 19.42 12.77
N GLY A 479 13.97 19.08 13.63
CA GLY A 479 13.98 17.87 14.46
C GLY A 479 13.68 16.59 13.68
N PHE A 480 13.06 16.67 12.50
CA PHE A 480 12.76 15.49 11.69
C PHE A 480 14.02 14.83 11.13
N THR A 481 14.03 13.50 11.18
CA THR A 481 15.11 12.65 10.62
C THR A 481 14.59 11.50 9.75
N SER A 482 13.27 11.27 9.75
CA SER A 482 12.58 10.15 9.12
C SER A 482 11.86 10.50 7.82
N LEU A 483 11.85 11.78 7.40
CA LEU A 483 11.11 12.19 6.21
C LEU A 483 11.69 11.56 4.94
N ARG A 484 10.79 10.98 4.13
CA ARG A 484 11.03 10.50 2.77
C ARG A 484 10.46 11.46 1.72
N GLU A 485 9.40 12.18 2.07
CA GLU A 485 8.82 13.20 1.22
C GLU A 485 8.48 14.47 1.99
N PHE A 486 8.88 15.61 1.42
CA PHE A 486 8.55 16.93 1.93
C PHE A 486 8.06 17.85 0.81
N GLN A 487 6.91 18.48 1.03
CA GLN A 487 6.32 19.44 0.11
C GLN A 487 5.98 20.75 0.81
N CYS A 488 6.43 21.87 0.26
CA CYS A 488 6.08 23.21 0.73
C CYS A 488 6.01 24.23 -0.41
N PHE A 489 5.44 25.39 -0.10
CA PHE A 489 5.40 26.56 -0.98
C PHE A 489 5.93 27.79 -0.22
N GLY A 490 6.68 28.66 -0.91
CA GLY A 490 7.29 29.86 -0.34
C GLY A 490 6.74 31.20 -0.85
N THR A 491 5.56 31.19 -1.49
CA THR A 491 5.00 32.25 -2.38
C THR A 491 5.14 33.70 -1.88
N ALA A 492 5.16 33.93 -0.55
CA ALA A 492 5.45 35.22 0.08
C ALA A 492 6.31 35.10 1.36
N GLY A 493 6.84 33.91 1.66
CA GLY A 493 7.42 33.60 2.96
C GLY A 493 8.90 33.96 3.10
N GLY A 494 9.64 34.11 2.01
CA GLY A 494 11.11 34.24 2.07
C GLY A 494 11.77 32.92 2.45
N LEU A 495 11.34 31.82 1.83
CA LEU A 495 11.97 30.52 1.95
C LEU A 495 13.26 30.48 1.12
N THR A 496 14.41 30.36 1.77
CA THR A 496 15.74 30.41 1.13
C THR A 496 16.53 29.11 1.31
N ASP A 497 17.79 29.11 0.89
CA ASP A 497 18.72 28.01 1.13
C ASP A 497 18.90 27.70 2.63
N VAL A 498 18.78 28.70 3.50
CA VAL A 498 18.95 28.53 4.95
C VAL A 498 17.88 27.60 5.51
N GLY A 499 16.62 27.81 5.14
CA GLY A 499 15.52 26.93 5.53
C GLY A 499 15.64 25.55 4.93
N LEU A 500 15.82 25.45 3.60
CA LEU A 500 15.87 24.14 2.91
C LEU A 500 17.05 23.28 3.37
N SER A 501 18.18 23.88 3.75
CA SER A 501 19.34 23.14 4.30
C SER A 501 19.03 22.38 5.59
N ARG A 502 17.98 22.76 6.33
CA ARG A 502 17.54 22.09 7.57
C ARG A 502 17.03 20.67 7.32
N LEU A 503 16.60 20.37 6.09
CA LEU A 503 16.12 19.03 5.71
C LEU A 503 17.25 18.00 5.58
N SER A 504 18.53 18.43 5.58
CA SER A 504 19.71 17.56 5.42
C SER A 504 19.88 16.42 6.42
N ARG A 505 19.15 16.49 7.55
CA ARG A 505 19.12 15.40 8.55
C ARG A 505 18.27 14.21 8.10
N ASN A 506 17.38 14.39 7.13
CA ASN A 506 16.51 13.33 6.60
C ASN A 506 17.26 12.54 5.52
N ARG A 507 18.06 11.55 5.94
CA ARG A 507 18.93 10.77 5.03
C ARG A 507 18.17 9.86 4.07
N ASN A 508 16.89 9.60 4.33
CA ASN A 508 16.00 8.84 3.45
C ASN A 508 15.10 9.72 2.58
N LEU A 509 15.38 11.02 2.47
CA LEU A 509 14.58 11.95 1.67
C LEU A 509 14.70 11.59 0.18
N GLU A 510 13.59 11.18 -0.41
CA GLU A 510 13.45 10.75 -1.81
C GLU A 510 12.76 11.80 -2.68
N THR A 511 11.88 12.60 -2.09
CA THR A 511 11.08 13.61 -2.78
C THR A 511 11.15 14.93 -2.04
N LEU A 512 11.62 15.98 -2.73
CA LEU A 512 11.59 17.35 -2.24
C LEU A 512 10.88 18.25 -3.24
N LEU A 513 9.73 18.78 -2.82
CA LEU A 513 8.90 19.67 -3.62
C LEU A 513 8.83 21.04 -2.93
N ALA A 514 9.78 21.92 -3.24
CA ALA A 514 9.84 23.28 -2.73
C ALA A 514 9.43 24.27 -3.81
N TRP A 515 8.16 24.63 -3.87
CA TRP A 515 7.67 25.52 -4.93
C TRP A 515 7.67 26.99 -4.50
N GLU A 516 7.82 27.88 -5.47
CA GLU A 516 7.67 29.33 -5.30
C GLU A 516 8.55 29.88 -4.18
N ASN A 517 9.84 29.56 -4.20
CA ASN A 517 10.81 29.92 -3.17
C ASN A 517 11.87 30.92 -3.68
N GLU A 518 12.74 31.38 -2.77
CA GLU A 518 13.85 32.31 -3.02
C GLU A 518 15.23 31.64 -2.82
N ALA A 519 15.30 30.31 -2.93
CA ALA A 519 16.54 29.57 -2.77
C ALA A 519 17.40 29.63 -4.04
N THR A 520 18.69 29.91 -3.85
CA THR A 520 19.68 29.96 -4.92
C THR A 520 20.19 28.58 -5.33
N GLY A 521 19.77 27.51 -4.63
CA GLY A 521 20.20 26.13 -4.86
C GLY A 521 21.41 25.70 -4.05
N ALA A 522 22.04 26.60 -3.29
CA ALA A 522 23.13 26.28 -2.36
C ALA A 522 22.74 25.19 -1.35
N TYR A 523 21.46 25.10 -0.96
CA TYR A 523 20.96 24.04 -0.07
C TYR A 523 21.22 22.62 -0.61
N LEU A 524 21.29 22.42 -1.93
CA LEU A 524 21.51 21.11 -2.54
C LEU A 524 22.85 20.48 -2.14
N LYS A 525 23.85 21.31 -1.81
CA LYS A 525 25.13 20.84 -1.26
C LYS A 525 24.96 20.15 0.10
N HIS A 526 24.00 20.62 0.90
CA HIS A 526 23.72 20.03 2.22
C HIS A 526 22.90 18.75 2.14
N LEU A 527 22.13 18.57 1.06
CA LEU A 527 21.31 17.38 0.82
C LEU A 527 22.06 16.24 0.14
N GLN A 528 23.34 16.43 -0.21
CA GLN A 528 24.17 15.39 -0.80
C GLN A 528 24.14 14.10 0.04
N GLY A 529 23.95 12.97 -0.63
CA GLY A 529 23.78 11.65 0.00
C GLY A 529 22.34 11.26 0.34
N CYS A 530 21.36 12.17 0.19
CA CYS A 530 19.94 11.78 0.19
C CYS A 530 19.61 11.06 -1.13
N PRO A 531 18.77 10.00 -1.12
CA PRO A 531 18.37 9.26 -2.32
C PRO A 531 17.28 9.98 -3.12
N LEU A 532 17.49 11.27 -3.43
CA LEU A 532 16.50 12.07 -4.16
C LEU A 532 16.25 11.48 -5.55
N SER A 533 14.98 11.12 -5.79
CA SER A 533 14.45 10.69 -7.07
C SER A 533 13.55 11.75 -7.71
N THR A 534 12.98 12.65 -6.90
CA THR A 534 12.12 13.75 -7.34
C THR A 534 12.54 15.05 -6.68
N LEU A 535 12.82 16.07 -7.49
CA LEU A 535 13.16 17.42 -7.03
C LEU A 535 12.36 18.45 -7.81
N ALA A 536 11.58 19.26 -7.10
CA ALA A 536 11.03 20.49 -7.64
C ALA A 536 11.52 21.68 -6.81
N SER A 537 12.11 22.67 -7.49
CA SER A 537 12.52 23.94 -6.91
C SER A 537 12.18 25.07 -7.87
N THR A 538 11.04 25.72 -7.64
CA THR A 538 10.54 26.78 -8.52
C THR A 538 10.70 28.16 -7.90
N ALA A 539 11.01 29.16 -8.72
CA ALA A 539 11.20 30.52 -8.25
C ALA A 539 9.87 31.20 -7.89
N ALA A 540 9.83 31.97 -6.80
CA ALA A 540 8.71 32.85 -6.49
C ALA A 540 8.57 33.96 -7.56
N PHE A 541 7.35 34.46 -7.76
CA PHE A 541 7.10 35.54 -8.72
C PHE A 541 7.85 36.82 -8.30
N ARG A 542 8.70 37.36 -9.19
CA ARG A 542 9.62 38.48 -8.91
C ARG A 542 10.69 38.19 -7.84
N SER A 543 11.03 36.92 -7.62
CA SER A 543 12.12 36.50 -6.73
C SER A 543 13.46 37.16 -7.13
N THR A 544 14.25 37.50 -6.11
CA THR A 544 15.66 37.91 -6.27
C THR A 544 16.63 36.74 -6.06
N GLY A 545 16.20 35.67 -5.40
CA GLY A 545 16.97 34.45 -5.11
C GLY A 545 16.69 33.35 -6.13
N ALA A 546 17.24 33.50 -7.34
CA ALA A 546 17.15 32.50 -8.40
C ALA A 546 18.34 31.53 -8.36
N MET A 547 18.10 30.28 -8.76
CA MET A 547 19.14 29.27 -8.89
C MET A 547 20.17 29.67 -9.93
N THR A 548 21.45 29.61 -9.55
CA THR A 548 22.58 29.92 -10.42
C THR A 548 23.20 28.65 -11.02
N ASP A 549 23.97 28.78 -12.10
CA ASP A 549 24.68 27.65 -12.70
C ASP A 549 25.66 26.97 -11.74
N GLU A 550 26.31 27.75 -10.86
CA GLU A 550 27.23 27.23 -9.84
C GLU A 550 26.50 26.27 -8.89
N HIS A 551 25.30 26.64 -8.44
CA HIS A 551 24.54 25.82 -7.51
C HIS A 551 23.81 24.67 -8.20
N ALA A 552 23.40 24.85 -9.46
CA ALA A 552 22.86 23.76 -10.29
C ALA A 552 23.89 22.64 -10.51
N ALA A 553 25.19 22.92 -10.40
CA ALA A 553 26.22 21.88 -10.45
C ALA A 553 26.07 20.82 -9.34
N ASN A 554 25.43 21.15 -8.21
CA ASN A 554 25.17 20.17 -7.14
C ASN A 554 24.14 19.10 -7.52
N LEU A 555 23.38 19.28 -8.62
CA LEU A 555 22.41 18.30 -9.10
C LEU A 555 23.06 16.96 -9.45
N THR A 556 24.33 16.95 -9.89
CA THR A 556 25.07 15.73 -10.21
C THR A 556 25.31 14.83 -9.00
N GLY A 557 25.09 15.36 -7.79
CA GLY A 557 25.09 14.60 -6.54
C GLY A 557 23.90 13.65 -6.35
N PHE A 558 22.90 13.73 -7.23
CA PHE A 558 21.67 12.94 -7.16
C PHE A 558 21.49 12.13 -8.46
N PRO A 559 22.32 11.10 -8.66
CA PRO A 559 22.34 10.34 -9.93
C PRO A 559 21.02 9.60 -10.21
N HIS A 560 20.23 9.30 -9.18
CA HIS A 560 18.95 8.60 -9.31
C HIS A 560 17.74 9.55 -9.53
N LEU A 561 17.98 10.83 -9.84
CA LEU A 561 16.90 11.77 -10.16
C LEU A 561 16.14 11.32 -11.41
N ARG A 562 14.82 11.18 -11.26
CA ARG A 562 13.87 10.80 -12.31
C ARG A 562 12.95 11.93 -12.70
N SER A 563 12.68 12.86 -11.79
CA SER A 563 11.86 14.03 -12.05
C SER A 563 12.53 15.29 -11.52
N LEU A 564 12.73 16.28 -12.39
CA LEU A 564 13.38 17.55 -12.09
C LEU A 564 12.54 18.72 -12.62
N THR A 565 12.15 19.60 -11.72
CA THR A 565 11.43 20.84 -12.04
C THR A 565 12.20 22.04 -11.50
N LEU A 566 12.69 22.91 -12.38
CA LEU A 566 13.43 24.13 -12.04
C LEU A 566 12.77 25.36 -12.66
N ASP A 567 11.44 25.44 -12.61
CA ASP A 567 10.70 26.50 -13.31
C ASP A 567 10.98 27.90 -12.73
N GLY A 568 11.04 28.90 -13.61
CA GLY A 568 11.21 30.31 -13.27
C GLY A 568 12.65 30.72 -12.91
N GLN A 569 13.63 29.83 -13.03
CA GLN A 569 15.01 30.09 -12.65
C GLN A 569 15.74 30.90 -13.72
N SER A 570 15.61 32.22 -13.65
CA SER A 570 16.09 33.16 -14.67
C SER A 570 17.62 33.29 -14.76
N GLN A 571 18.36 32.86 -13.73
CA GLN A 571 19.82 32.91 -13.65
C GLN A 571 20.51 31.64 -14.19
N LEU A 572 19.75 30.65 -14.64
CA LEU A 572 20.31 29.48 -15.32
C LEU A 572 20.70 29.82 -16.76
N SER A 573 21.86 29.31 -17.20
CA SER A 573 22.34 29.39 -18.58
C SER A 573 22.61 28.01 -19.16
N GLY A 574 23.16 27.93 -20.38
CA GLY A 574 23.62 26.70 -21.00
C GLY A 574 24.57 25.85 -20.15
N ALA A 575 25.31 26.47 -19.21
CA ALA A 575 26.17 25.72 -18.29
C ALA A 575 25.37 24.75 -17.41
N SER A 576 24.16 25.13 -16.96
CA SER A 576 23.27 24.24 -16.22
C SER A 576 22.73 23.08 -17.06
N ILE A 577 22.48 23.30 -18.36
CA ILE A 577 21.99 22.24 -19.27
C ILE A 577 22.98 21.09 -19.38
N GLU A 578 24.28 21.37 -19.46
CA GLU A 578 25.30 20.31 -19.48
C GLU A 578 25.31 19.47 -18.19
N ARG A 579 24.96 20.07 -17.04
CA ARG A 579 24.84 19.37 -15.76
C ARG A 579 23.57 18.53 -15.70
N ILE A 580 22.43 19.09 -16.11
CA ILE A 580 21.16 18.37 -16.19
C ILE A 580 21.27 17.18 -17.14
N ALA A 581 21.96 17.36 -18.28
CA ALA A 581 22.18 16.32 -19.27
C ALA A 581 23.07 15.15 -18.78
N ALA A 582 23.70 15.27 -17.61
CA ALA A 582 24.45 14.19 -16.97
C ALA A 582 23.56 13.28 -16.09
N LEU A 583 22.29 13.63 -15.86
CA LEU A 583 21.32 12.83 -15.10
C LEU A 583 20.66 11.79 -16.01
N ASP A 584 21.32 10.64 -16.19
CA ASP A 584 20.96 9.61 -17.16
C ASP A 584 19.64 8.86 -16.83
N GLU A 585 19.23 8.82 -15.57
CA GLU A 585 17.94 8.27 -15.13
C GLU A 585 16.74 9.22 -15.31
N LEU A 586 16.97 10.47 -15.75
CA LEU A 586 15.93 11.50 -15.78
C LEU A 586 14.81 11.14 -16.78
N ARG A 587 13.56 11.17 -16.29
CA ARG A 587 12.34 10.84 -17.04
C ARG A 587 11.45 12.05 -17.27
N GLN A 588 11.49 13.01 -16.36
CA GLN A 588 10.69 14.23 -16.42
C GLN A 588 11.57 15.45 -16.18
N LEU A 589 11.46 16.44 -17.07
CA LEU A 589 12.19 17.69 -16.98
C LEU A 589 11.24 18.87 -17.23
N SER A 590 11.14 19.78 -16.28
CA SER A 590 10.49 21.08 -16.47
C SER A 590 11.49 22.20 -16.21
N LEU A 591 11.68 23.02 -17.23
CA LEU A 591 12.47 24.26 -17.20
C LEU A 591 11.60 25.40 -17.71
N GLN A 592 10.33 25.46 -17.30
CA GLN A 592 9.40 26.49 -17.74
C GLN A 592 9.90 27.86 -17.26
N ARG A 593 9.77 28.91 -18.08
CA ARG A 593 10.17 30.30 -17.73
C ARG A 593 11.65 30.47 -17.34
N CYS A 594 12.54 29.57 -17.75
CA CYS A 594 13.99 29.68 -17.56
C CYS A 594 14.62 30.52 -18.68
N ARG A 595 14.33 31.83 -18.66
CA ARG A 595 14.66 32.77 -19.75
C ARG A 595 16.16 32.99 -20.00
N GLY A 596 17.03 32.58 -19.09
CA GLY A 596 18.48 32.67 -19.23
C GLY A 596 19.11 31.57 -20.12
N ILE A 597 18.37 30.48 -20.40
CA ILE A 597 18.89 29.35 -21.18
C ILE A 597 18.65 29.59 -22.67
N GLY A 598 19.70 29.75 -23.46
CA GLY A 598 19.58 29.97 -24.91
C GLY A 598 19.26 28.69 -25.68
N ASP A 599 18.49 28.78 -26.78
CA ASP A 599 18.19 27.62 -27.65
C ASP A 599 19.46 26.88 -28.12
N ALA A 600 20.48 27.64 -28.53
CA ALA A 600 21.75 27.10 -29.01
C ALA A 600 22.45 26.19 -27.98
N GLU A 601 22.14 26.36 -26.70
CA GLU A 601 22.75 25.65 -25.58
C GLU A 601 21.94 24.42 -25.16
N MET A 602 20.75 24.19 -25.72
CA MET A 602 19.84 23.10 -25.32
C MET A 602 20.16 21.76 -25.99
N PHE A 603 21.08 21.72 -26.96
CA PHE A 603 21.47 20.48 -27.64
C PHE A 603 21.92 19.32 -26.73
N PRO A 604 22.64 19.55 -25.60
CA PRO A 604 23.04 18.48 -24.70
C PRO A 604 21.88 17.69 -24.08
N LEU A 605 20.65 18.22 -24.08
CA LEU A 605 19.45 17.47 -23.65
C LEU A 605 19.26 16.17 -24.44
N ALA A 606 19.82 16.06 -25.65
CA ALA A 606 19.84 14.81 -26.43
C ALA A 606 20.52 13.65 -25.69
N LYS A 607 21.32 13.88 -24.65
CA LYS A 607 21.95 12.83 -23.82
C LYS A 607 20.95 12.12 -22.90
N LEU A 608 19.78 12.73 -22.61
CA LEU A 608 18.77 12.22 -21.69
C LEU A 608 17.91 11.13 -22.33
N GLN A 609 18.49 9.97 -22.59
CA GLN A 609 17.86 8.87 -23.35
C GLN A 609 16.67 8.21 -22.63
N GLN A 610 16.49 8.47 -21.33
CA GLN A 610 15.37 8.01 -20.52
C GLN A 610 14.22 9.01 -20.42
N LEU A 611 14.38 10.21 -20.97
CA LEU A 611 13.40 11.30 -20.85
C LEU A 611 12.10 10.95 -21.58
N ARG A 612 10.98 11.20 -20.90
CA ARG A 612 9.62 10.95 -21.36
C ARG A 612 8.81 12.24 -21.45
N ASP A 613 8.92 13.09 -20.44
CA ASP A 613 8.15 14.32 -20.34
C ASP A 613 9.10 15.52 -20.29
N VAL A 614 8.89 16.48 -21.18
CA VAL A 614 9.67 17.72 -21.20
C VAL A 614 8.76 18.94 -21.34
N ASN A 615 8.97 19.92 -20.46
CA ASN A 615 8.29 21.20 -20.49
C ASN A 615 9.32 22.35 -20.55
N LEU A 616 9.40 23.01 -21.69
CA LEU A 616 10.25 24.19 -21.92
C LEU A 616 9.40 25.42 -22.31
N THR A 617 8.14 25.47 -21.90
CA THR A 617 7.29 26.64 -22.19
C THR A 617 7.83 27.90 -21.52
N ASP A 618 7.63 29.05 -22.14
CA ASP A 618 8.18 30.35 -21.74
C ASP A 618 9.71 30.38 -21.59
N SER A 619 10.40 29.35 -22.07
CA SER A 619 11.84 29.30 -22.16
C SER A 619 12.27 29.57 -23.59
N PRO A 620 13.49 30.08 -23.83
CA PRO A 620 13.94 30.53 -25.13
C PRO A 620 14.22 29.38 -26.14
N ALA A 621 13.53 28.24 -26.03
CA ALA A 621 13.63 27.03 -26.84
C ALA A 621 13.08 27.22 -28.27
N GLY A 622 13.79 26.68 -29.25
CA GLY A 622 13.48 26.74 -30.68
C GLY A 622 13.94 25.48 -31.40
N ASP A 623 14.48 25.64 -32.61
CA ASP A 623 14.83 24.52 -33.47
C ASP A 623 16.00 23.66 -32.92
N VAL A 624 16.93 24.23 -32.16
CA VAL A 624 18.05 23.46 -31.58
C VAL A 624 17.54 22.58 -30.44
N ALA A 625 16.68 23.10 -29.57
CA ALA A 625 15.99 22.31 -28.56
C ALA A 625 15.16 21.19 -29.21
N ALA A 626 14.36 21.50 -30.22
CA ALA A 626 13.60 20.53 -31.00
C ALA A 626 14.49 19.42 -31.60
N LYS A 627 15.65 19.79 -32.13
CA LYS A 627 16.67 18.85 -32.63
C LYS A 627 17.24 17.95 -31.55
N ALA A 628 17.44 18.46 -30.34
CA ALA A 628 17.89 17.67 -29.20
C ALA A 628 16.84 16.62 -28.82
N LEU A 629 15.60 17.08 -28.66
CA LEU A 629 14.44 16.26 -28.26
C LEU A 629 14.10 15.19 -29.31
N GLY A 630 14.24 15.51 -30.60
CA GLY A 630 14.05 14.56 -31.70
C GLY A 630 15.01 13.35 -31.68
N ARG A 631 16.07 13.38 -30.87
CA ARG A 631 17.02 12.27 -30.66
C ARG A 631 16.71 11.40 -29.44
N ILE A 632 15.66 11.71 -28.69
CA ILE A 632 15.29 10.97 -27.48
C ILE A 632 14.23 9.92 -27.85
N PRO A 633 14.55 8.61 -27.76
CA PRO A 633 13.69 7.55 -28.29
C PRO A 633 12.48 7.22 -27.42
N ARG A 634 12.43 7.73 -26.18
CA ARG A 634 11.39 7.45 -25.17
C ARG A 634 10.48 8.63 -24.89
N LEU A 635 10.60 9.72 -25.66
CA LEU A 635 9.88 10.96 -25.42
C LEU A 635 8.38 10.78 -25.70
N GLU A 636 7.54 11.02 -24.70
CA GLU A 636 6.08 10.82 -24.73
C GLU A 636 5.32 12.16 -24.76
N SER A 637 5.74 13.14 -23.97
CA SER A 637 5.11 14.46 -23.85
C SER A 637 6.12 15.59 -24.05
N VAL A 638 5.82 16.51 -24.97
CA VAL A 638 6.66 17.67 -25.28
C VAL A 638 5.84 18.94 -25.25
N ARG A 639 6.25 19.90 -24.43
CA ARG A 639 5.71 21.27 -24.44
C ARG A 639 6.80 22.27 -24.76
N LEU A 640 6.65 22.99 -25.86
CA LEU A 640 7.54 24.06 -26.32
C LEU A 640 6.70 25.28 -26.69
N GLY A 641 7.26 26.49 -26.55
CA GLY A 641 6.58 27.71 -26.94
C GLY A 641 6.58 28.77 -25.86
N ASN A 642 5.87 29.86 -26.10
CA ASN A 642 5.73 30.96 -25.14
C ASN A 642 4.24 31.31 -24.97
N ASP A 643 3.86 31.76 -23.77
CA ASP A 643 2.53 32.28 -23.47
C ASP A 643 2.38 33.76 -23.90
N ASP A 644 3.50 34.46 -24.14
CA ASP A 644 3.55 35.90 -24.43
C ASP A 644 3.56 36.20 -25.94
N SER A 645 2.67 37.11 -26.38
CA SER A 645 2.52 37.60 -27.75
C SER A 645 3.60 38.62 -28.17
N GLY A 646 4.51 38.96 -27.25
CA GLY A 646 5.45 40.08 -27.37
C GLY A 646 6.83 39.83 -28.00
N GLY A 647 7.21 38.61 -28.42
CA GLY A 647 8.40 38.52 -29.28
C GLY A 647 9.19 37.21 -29.36
N ARG A 648 9.45 36.86 -30.62
CA ARG A 648 10.31 35.81 -31.20
C ARG A 648 9.67 34.42 -31.17
N GLU A 649 8.90 34.15 -32.20
CA GLU A 649 8.60 32.81 -32.68
C GLU A 649 9.92 32.10 -33.03
N ARG A 650 10.38 31.17 -32.19
CA ARG A 650 11.70 30.52 -32.32
C ARG A 650 11.67 29.14 -32.94
N LEU A 651 10.56 28.43 -32.74
CA LEU A 651 10.33 27.13 -33.33
C LEU A 651 9.76 27.32 -34.74
N THR A 652 10.44 26.79 -35.74
CA THR A 652 10.06 26.85 -37.15
C THR A 652 9.76 25.45 -37.70
N ASP A 653 9.42 25.38 -38.99
CA ASP A 653 9.21 24.10 -39.68
C ASP A 653 10.42 23.17 -39.63
N ALA A 654 11.63 23.71 -39.51
CA ALA A 654 12.85 22.91 -39.34
C ALA A 654 12.85 22.18 -38.00
N GLY A 655 12.48 22.85 -36.91
CA GLY A 655 12.30 22.24 -35.59
C GLY A 655 11.19 21.20 -35.57
N ALA A 656 10.04 21.46 -36.21
CA ALA A 656 8.97 20.47 -36.35
C ALA A 656 9.43 19.22 -37.12
N ALA A 657 10.24 19.39 -38.17
CA ALA A 657 10.83 18.27 -38.90
C ALA A 657 11.79 17.45 -38.03
N GLU A 658 12.55 18.09 -37.12
CA GLU A 658 13.38 17.37 -36.16
C GLU A 658 12.56 16.64 -35.09
N LEU A 659 11.53 17.26 -34.51
CA LEU A 659 10.62 16.61 -33.55
C LEU A 659 9.93 15.39 -34.16
N SER A 660 9.62 15.43 -35.45
CA SER A 660 8.99 14.30 -36.16
C SER A 660 9.84 13.02 -36.17
N LYS A 661 11.13 13.10 -35.81
CA LYS A 661 12.04 11.95 -35.67
C LYS A 661 11.83 11.19 -34.34
N ALA A 662 11.20 11.82 -33.34
CA ALA A 662 10.83 11.18 -32.09
C ALA A 662 9.45 10.49 -32.23
N PHE A 663 9.45 9.28 -32.80
CA PHE A 663 8.23 8.52 -33.11
C PHE A 663 7.43 8.06 -31.89
N SER A 664 7.97 8.20 -30.68
CA SER A 664 7.32 7.82 -29.42
C SER A 664 6.35 8.88 -28.88
N ILE A 665 6.40 10.11 -29.42
CA ILE A 665 5.60 11.24 -28.90
C ILE A 665 4.11 10.93 -29.03
N ARG A 666 3.40 11.13 -27.92
CA ARG A 666 1.95 10.98 -27.77
C ARG A 666 1.26 12.31 -27.57
N GLU A 667 1.95 13.27 -26.94
CA GLU A 667 1.41 14.57 -26.60
C GLU A 667 2.39 15.64 -27.03
N LEU A 668 1.93 16.55 -27.88
CA LEU A 668 2.74 17.63 -28.41
C LEU A 668 1.99 18.94 -28.26
N ASP A 669 2.54 19.84 -27.44
CA ASP A 669 2.02 21.19 -27.24
C ASP A 669 3.05 22.20 -27.73
N LEU A 670 2.73 22.86 -28.83
CA LEU A 670 3.57 23.89 -29.46
C LEU A 670 2.82 25.21 -29.42
N THR A 671 3.08 26.03 -28.41
CA THR A 671 2.48 27.36 -28.26
C THR A 671 3.34 28.45 -28.92
N SER A 672 2.71 29.54 -29.38
CA SER A 672 3.31 30.74 -30.01
C SER A 672 4.60 30.50 -30.83
N ASN A 673 4.45 29.90 -32.01
CA ASN A 673 5.56 29.50 -32.89
C ASN A 673 5.39 29.97 -34.35
N ALA A 674 6.47 29.84 -35.14
CA ALA A 674 6.56 30.22 -36.55
C ALA A 674 6.28 29.03 -37.49
N LEU A 675 5.46 28.07 -37.05
CA LEU A 675 5.11 26.93 -37.89
C LEU A 675 4.21 27.38 -39.04
N THR A 676 4.50 26.85 -40.22
CA THR A 676 3.63 26.94 -41.39
C THR A 676 2.99 25.58 -41.65
N ASP A 677 2.21 25.50 -42.73
CA ASP A 677 1.68 24.23 -43.23
C ASP A 677 2.76 23.19 -43.55
N HIS A 678 4.01 23.60 -43.84
CA HIS A 678 5.11 22.66 -44.04
C HIS A 678 5.53 21.97 -42.72
N GLY A 679 5.55 22.70 -41.61
CA GLY A 679 5.78 22.14 -40.28
C GLY A 679 4.68 21.17 -39.89
N LEU A 680 3.41 21.52 -40.11
CA LEU A 680 2.27 20.62 -39.85
C LEU A 680 2.37 19.30 -40.64
N LYS A 681 2.74 19.37 -41.93
CA LYS A 681 2.97 18.16 -42.75
C LYS A 681 4.06 17.26 -42.15
N SER A 682 5.10 17.85 -41.56
CA SER A 682 6.18 17.11 -40.91
C SER A 682 5.71 16.43 -39.62
N LEU A 683 4.90 17.11 -38.80
CA LEU A 683 4.32 16.55 -37.57
C LEU A 683 3.37 15.37 -37.85
N GLY A 684 2.74 15.33 -39.03
CA GLY A 684 1.94 14.19 -39.50
C GLY A 684 2.71 12.86 -39.68
N ARG A 685 4.01 12.82 -39.40
CA ARG A 685 4.81 11.58 -39.37
C ARG A 685 4.84 10.92 -37.98
N ILE A 686 4.37 11.61 -36.94
CA ILE A 686 4.35 11.12 -35.57
C ILE A 686 3.12 10.22 -35.38
N ASN A 687 3.22 8.98 -35.85
CA ASN A 687 2.08 8.05 -35.94
C ASN A 687 1.43 7.67 -34.60
N ARG A 688 2.11 7.93 -33.47
CA ARG A 688 1.61 7.65 -32.11
C ARG A 688 1.00 8.86 -31.41
N LEU A 689 0.87 9.99 -32.11
CA LEU A 689 0.35 11.21 -31.55
C LEU A 689 -1.12 11.05 -31.19
N THR A 690 -1.46 11.34 -29.93
CA THR A 690 -2.82 11.27 -29.39
C THR A 690 -3.41 12.64 -29.12
N ARG A 691 -2.55 13.61 -28.75
CA ARG A 691 -2.92 15.00 -28.49
C ARG A 691 -1.95 15.96 -29.17
N LEU A 692 -2.49 16.91 -29.92
CA LEU A 692 -1.74 17.98 -30.58
C LEU A 692 -2.36 19.33 -30.28
N THR A 693 -1.59 20.22 -29.67
CA THR A 693 -1.92 21.64 -29.53
C THR A 693 -0.95 22.46 -30.34
N ILE A 694 -1.45 23.30 -31.24
CA ILE A 694 -0.67 24.25 -32.02
C ILE A 694 -1.24 25.64 -31.79
N THR A 695 -0.39 26.59 -31.40
CA THR A 695 -0.67 28.01 -31.49
C THR A 695 0.33 28.67 -32.43
N SER A 696 -0.13 29.11 -33.60
CA SER A 696 0.73 29.72 -34.62
C SER A 696 -0.02 30.75 -35.46
N HIS A 697 0.64 31.84 -35.83
CA HIS A 697 0.05 32.88 -36.67
C HIS A 697 0.16 32.60 -38.17
N GLN A 698 0.93 31.58 -38.60
CA GLN A 698 1.27 31.36 -40.01
C GLN A 698 0.63 30.11 -40.64
N VAL A 699 -0.08 29.31 -39.86
CA VAL A 699 -0.80 28.11 -40.33
C VAL A 699 -2.10 28.52 -41.03
N THR A 700 -2.29 28.10 -42.29
CA THR A 700 -3.55 28.30 -43.03
C THR A 700 -4.45 27.06 -43.06
N GLY A 701 -3.87 25.88 -42.83
CA GLY A 701 -4.58 24.59 -42.77
C GLY A 701 -4.41 23.74 -44.03
N SER A 702 -3.73 24.25 -45.07
CA SER A 702 -3.34 23.48 -46.26
C SER A 702 -2.38 22.31 -45.94
N GLY A 703 -1.76 22.33 -44.76
CA GLY A 703 -0.83 21.30 -44.27
C GLY A 703 -1.46 20.22 -43.41
N LEU A 704 -2.78 20.27 -43.15
CA LEU A 704 -3.44 19.36 -42.21
C LEU A 704 -3.58 17.92 -42.72
N GLY A 705 -3.52 17.69 -44.04
CA GLY A 705 -3.77 16.38 -44.65
C GLY A 705 -3.09 15.19 -43.95
N PRO A 706 -1.75 15.20 -43.74
CA PRO A 706 -1.07 14.11 -43.02
C PRO A 706 -1.54 13.92 -41.57
N LEU A 707 -1.84 15.01 -40.85
CA LEU A 707 -2.28 14.95 -39.44
C LEU A 707 -3.66 14.29 -39.29
N THR A 708 -4.56 14.49 -40.26
CA THR A 708 -5.91 13.94 -40.20
C THR A 708 -5.96 12.45 -40.54
N GLN A 709 -4.86 11.89 -41.03
CA GLN A 709 -4.71 10.44 -41.28
C GLN A 709 -4.04 9.70 -40.12
N LEU A 710 -3.64 10.40 -39.04
CA LEU A 710 -3.00 9.76 -37.89
C LEU A 710 -4.00 8.86 -37.16
N PRO A 711 -3.70 7.56 -36.97
CA PRO A 711 -4.69 6.59 -36.46
C PRO A 711 -5.11 6.85 -35.00
N ASP A 712 -4.20 7.42 -34.21
CA ASP A 712 -4.35 7.55 -32.76
C ASP A 712 -4.63 8.99 -32.30
N LEU A 713 -4.69 9.97 -33.21
CA LEU A 713 -4.92 11.37 -32.85
C LEU A 713 -6.38 11.57 -32.41
N ARG A 714 -6.60 11.86 -31.11
CA ARG A 714 -7.93 12.00 -30.49
C ARG A 714 -8.27 13.44 -30.12
N ASP A 715 -7.28 14.23 -29.66
CA ASP A 715 -7.47 15.64 -29.28
C ASP A 715 -6.60 16.55 -30.17
N LEU A 716 -7.25 17.43 -30.91
CA LEU A 716 -6.59 18.40 -31.78
C LEU A 716 -7.03 19.82 -31.41
N SER A 717 -6.07 20.65 -31.01
CA SER A 717 -6.29 22.05 -30.69
C SER A 717 -5.47 22.93 -31.63
N LEU A 718 -6.15 23.74 -32.44
CA LEU A 718 -5.55 24.68 -33.38
C LEU A 718 -5.95 26.11 -32.99
N ARG A 719 -5.00 26.84 -32.41
CA ARG A 719 -5.11 28.27 -32.10
C ARG A 719 -4.35 29.07 -33.14
N THR A 720 -4.95 29.22 -34.32
CA THR A 720 -4.26 29.78 -35.49
C THR A 720 -5.15 30.79 -36.19
N PRO A 721 -4.87 32.11 -36.09
CA PRO A 721 -5.69 33.13 -36.75
C PRO A 721 -5.59 33.10 -38.28
N GLY A 722 -4.70 32.30 -38.87
CA GLY A 722 -4.54 32.18 -40.32
C GLY A 722 -5.42 31.14 -41.01
N LEU A 723 -6.30 30.41 -40.30
CA LEU A 723 -7.06 29.31 -40.90
C LEU A 723 -7.97 29.76 -42.05
N GLU A 724 -7.96 28.99 -43.13
CA GLU A 724 -8.78 29.18 -44.32
C GLU A 724 -9.77 28.01 -44.51
N ASP A 725 -10.75 28.16 -45.40
CA ASP A 725 -11.80 27.15 -45.67
C ASP A 725 -11.28 25.77 -46.08
N VAL A 726 -10.08 25.70 -46.67
CA VAL A 726 -9.42 24.44 -47.04
C VAL A 726 -9.07 23.59 -45.81
N ALA A 727 -8.85 24.21 -44.65
CA ALA A 727 -8.58 23.49 -43.41
C ALA A 727 -9.74 22.56 -43.02
N PHE A 728 -10.97 23.00 -43.25
CA PHE A 728 -12.18 22.30 -42.83
C PHE A 728 -12.50 21.09 -43.71
N GLU A 729 -11.97 21.02 -44.93
CA GLU A 729 -12.03 19.77 -45.73
C GLU A 729 -11.20 18.68 -45.08
N TYR A 730 -9.98 19.02 -44.64
CA TYR A 730 -9.11 18.07 -43.96
C TYR A 730 -9.68 17.70 -42.58
N LEU A 731 -10.07 18.69 -41.76
CA LEU A 731 -10.62 18.44 -40.42
C LEU A 731 -11.89 17.60 -40.48
N ALA A 732 -12.78 17.84 -41.45
CA ALA A 732 -13.97 17.04 -41.68
C ALA A 732 -13.69 15.63 -42.24
N SER A 733 -12.43 15.27 -42.48
CA SER A 733 -11.99 13.92 -42.86
C SER A 733 -11.22 13.18 -41.75
N ALA A 734 -10.94 13.85 -40.62
CA ALA A 734 -10.10 13.36 -39.53
C ALA A 734 -10.81 12.32 -38.63
N LYS A 735 -11.05 11.11 -39.15
CA LYS A 735 -11.87 10.05 -38.51
C LYS A 735 -11.39 9.61 -37.13
N SER A 736 -10.12 9.83 -36.82
CA SER A 736 -9.52 9.50 -35.54
C SER A 736 -9.84 10.52 -34.43
N VAL A 737 -10.10 11.78 -34.78
CA VAL A 737 -10.21 12.90 -33.84
C VAL A 737 -11.58 12.88 -33.17
N GLU A 738 -11.59 12.96 -31.84
CA GLU A 738 -12.81 12.98 -31.03
C GLU A 738 -13.10 14.39 -30.47
N LYS A 739 -12.04 15.14 -30.15
CA LYS A 739 -12.13 16.51 -29.62
C LYS A 739 -11.36 17.44 -30.54
N LEU A 740 -12.06 18.43 -31.09
CA LEU A 740 -11.48 19.47 -31.91
C LEU A 740 -11.70 20.83 -31.26
N ARG A 741 -10.61 21.56 -31.01
CA ARG A 741 -10.66 22.94 -30.50
C ARG A 741 -10.06 23.89 -31.51
N LEU A 742 -10.86 24.84 -31.97
CA LEU A 742 -10.41 25.92 -32.84
C LEU A 742 -10.41 27.21 -32.03
N ALA A 743 -9.33 27.98 -32.11
CA ALA A 743 -9.20 29.25 -31.39
C ALA A 743 -8.59 30.34 -32.28
N HIS A 744 -9.11 31.56 -32.18
CA HIS A 744 -8.57 32.73 -32.86
C HIS A 744 -8.14 33.76 -31.79
N ARG A 745 -6.95 34.35 -31.92
CA ARG A 745 -6.54 35.57 -31.17
C ARG A 745 -6.22 36.63 -32.23
N GLY A 746 -7.13 37.58 -32.47
CA GLY A 746 -6.89 38.68 -33.40
C GLY A 746 -8.16 39.42 -33.83
N VAL A 747 -8.08 40.75 -33.95
CA VAL A 747 -9.21 41.71 -34.08
C VAL A 747 -10.05 41.57 -35.38
N ARG A 748 -9.70 40.66 -36.31
CA ARG A 748 -10.55 40.28 -37.45
C ARG A 748 -10.26 38.84 -37.89
N PRO A 749 -11.28 38.06 -38.29
CA PRO A 749 -11.05 36.84 -39.05
C PRO A 749 -10.27 37.16 -40.32
N PRO A 750 -9.36 36.28 -40.79
CA PRO A 750 -8.82 36.40 -42.13
C PRO A 750 -10.01 36.42 -43.11
N SER A 751 -9.95 37.27 -44.14
CA SER A 751 -11.00 37.42 -45.16
C SER A 751 -11.32 36.13 -45.94
N ALA A 752 -10.59 35.04 -45.68
CA ALA A 752 -10.65 33.76 -46.36
C ALA A 752 -11.33 32.64 -45.55
N LEU A 753 -11.73 32.89 -44.28
CA LEU A 753 -12.57 31.97 -43.51
C LEU A 753 -14.03 32.33 -43.68
N THR A 754 -14.82 31.43 -44.26
CA THR A 754 -16.25 31.64 -44.53
C THR A 754 -17.13 30.69 -43.74
N ASN A 755 -18.40 31.06 -43.58
CA ASN A 755 -19.41 30.16 -43.01
C ASN A 755 -19.54 28.86 -43.83
N ASP A 756 -19.34 28.92 -45.15
CA ASP A 756 -19.44 27.75 -46.02
C ASP A 756 -18.30 26.76 -45.77
N GLY A 757 -17.08 27.25 -45.55
CA GLY A 757 -15.95 26.43 -45.13
C GLY A 757 -16.22 25.72 -43.80
N MET A 758 -16.73 26.45 -42.81
CA MET A 758 -17.05 25.88 -41.50
C MET A 758 -18.17 24.83 -41.54
N MET A 759 -19.18 25.03 -42.39
CA MET A 759 -20.27 24.07 -42.54
C MET A 759 -19.83 22.72 -43.10
N LYS A 760 -18.61 22.60 -43.64
CA LYS A 760 -18.04 21.29 -44.01
C LYS A 760 -17.88 20.37 -42.79
N MET A 761 -17.79 20.93 -41.57
CA MET A 761 -17.72 20.15 -40.33
C MET A 761 -18.96 19.29 -40.08
N GLN A 762 -20.11 19.56 -40.71
CA GLN A 762 -21.30 18.70 -40.62
C GLN A 762 -21.01 17.24 -41.03
N ALA A 763 -20.00 17.01 -41.87
CA ALA A 763 -19.58 15.67 -42.28
C ALA A 763 -18.83 14.90 -41.17
N ALA A 764 -18.36 15.59 -40.13
CA ALA A 764 -17.56 15.04 -39.04
C ALA A 764 -18.41 14.38 -37.93
N THR A 765 -19.36 13.51 -38.30
CA THR A 765 -20.39 12.94 -37.41
C THR A 765 -19.88 12.04 -36.28
N TRP A 766 -18.57 11.77 -36.23
CA TRP A 766 -17.90 11.00 -35.18
C TRP A 766 -17.33 11.87 -34.06
N LEU A 767 -17.23 13.19 -34.25
CA LEU A 767 -16.71 14.09 -33.22
C LEU A 767 -17.59 14.03 -31.97
N LYS A 768 -16.95 14.01 -30.80
CA LYS A 768 -17.64 14.11 -29.51
C LYS A 768 -17.73 15.56 -29.04
N GLU A 769 -16.67 16.34 -29.24
CA GLU A 769 -16.61 17.75 -28.86
C GLU A 769 -16.04 18.60 -29.99
N LEU A 770 -16.74 19.69 -30.34
CA LEU A 770 -16.28 20.71 -31.27
C LEU A 770 -16.33 22.08 -30.60
N TRP A 771 -15.17 22.63 -30.26
CA TRP A 771 -15.07 23.93 -29.61
C TRP A 771 -14.80 25.02 -30.64
N LEU A 772 -15.71 25.98 -30.73
CA LEU A 772 -15.65 27.09 -31.69
C LEU A 772 -15.59 28.44 -30.96
N PRO A 773 -14.70 29.37 -31.35
CA PRO A 773 -14.61 30.67 -30.73
C PRO A 773 -15.75 31.57 -31.20
N ARG A 774 -16.42 32.25 -30.25
CA ARG A 774 -17.54 33.19 -30.50
C ARG A 774 -17.10 34.53 -31.09
N ASN A 775 -15.91 34.99 -30.70
CA ASN A 775 -15.36 36.26 -31.15
C ASN A 775 -14.37 36.00 -32.28
N ASP A 776 -14.37 36.86 -33.30
CA ASP A 776 -13.37 36.93 -34.38
C ASP A 776 -13.44 35.88 -35.51
N THR A 777 -14.53 35.12 -35.70
CA THR A 777 -14.68 34.13 -36.80
C THR A 777 -15.74 34.46 -37.85
N GLY A 778 -16.57 35.49 -37.64
CA GLY A 778 -17.71 35.80 -38.53
C GLY A 778 -18.90 34.81 -38.41
N LEU A 779 -18.83 33.86 -37.47
CA LEU A 779 -19.90 32.90 -37.15
C LEU A 779 -21.08 33.58 -36.46
N THR A 780 -22.28 33.41 -37.01
CA THR A 780 -23.53 33.81 -36.33
C THR A 780 -24.01 32.71 -35.39
N GLU A 781 -24.72 33.08 -34.31
CA GLU A 781 -25.38 32.10 -33.42
C GLU A 781 -26.32 31.16 -34.20
N GLN A 782 -26.97 31.68 -35.25
CA GLN A 782 -27.81 30.89 -36.15
C GLN A 782 -27.04 29.74 -36.80
N LYS A 783 -25.81 29.97 -37.26
CA LYS A 783 -25.00 28.95 -37.94
C LYS A 783 -24.43 27.91 -36.98
N ILE A 784 -24.10 28.32 -35.75
CA ILE A 784 -23.70 27.39 -34.67
C ILE A 784 -24.87 26.49 -34.28
N ASN A 785 -26.08 27.04 -34.20
CA ASN A 785 -27.30 26.27 -33.94
C ASN A 785 -27.60 25.30 -35.10
N GLU A 786 -27.47 25.75 -36.34
CA GLU A 786 -27.63 24.90 -37.53
C GLU A 786 -26.61 23.73 -37.53
N LEU A 787 -25.35 23.99 -37.17
CA LEU A 787 -24.34 22.94 -37.06
C LEU A 787 -24.65 21.95 -35.93
N ASN A 788 -25.17 22.43 -34.80
CA ASN A 788 -25.64 21.59 -33.69
C ASN A 788 -26.80 20.66 -34.12
N GLU A 789 -27.75 21.17 -34.91
CA GLU A 789 -28.84 20.37 -35.46
C GLU A 789 -28.35 19.30 -36.44
N LEU A 790 -27.36 19.64 -37.27
CA LEU A 790 -26.78 18.72 -38.26
C LEU A 790 -25.84 17.68 -37.63
N MET A 791 -25.34 17.92 -36.42
CA MET A 791 -24.41 17.05 -35.70
C MET A 791 -24.96 16.63 -34.31
N PRO A 792 -26.11 15.92 -34.24
CA PRO A 792 -26.85 15.70 -32.99
C PRO A 792 -26.14 14.83 -31.94
N LYS A 793 -25.03 14.18 -32.31
CA LYS A 793 -24.19 13.36 -31.42
C LYS A 793 -22.90 14.07 -30.99
N THR A 794 -22.66 15.27 -31.49
CA THR A 794 -21.48 16.08 -31.20
C THR A 794 -21.88 17.23 -30.29
N ASN A 795 -21.14 17.43 -29.21
CA ASN A 795 -21.30 18.60 -28.36
C ASN A 795 -20.56 19.79 -29.00
N VAL A 796 -21.27 20.65 -29.73
CA VAL A 796 -20.69 21.89 -30.27
C VAL A 796 -20.72 22.95 -29.18
N ILE A 797 -19.54 23.32 -28.69
CA ILE A 797 -19.35 24.20 -27.55
C ILE A 797 -18.85 25.57 -28.04
N PRO A 798 -19.72 26.58 -28.12
CA PRO A 798 -19.29 27.94 -28.44
C PRO A 798 -18.70 28.62 -27.21
N TYR A 799 -17.46 29.09 -27.29
CA TYR A 799 -16.78 29.75 -26.16
C TYR A 799 -16.26 31.14 -26.54
N THR A 800 -16.32 32.08 -25.59
CA THR A 800 -15.71 33.40 -25.72
C THR A 800 -14.25 33.32 -25.29
N VAL A 801 -13.33 33.78 -26.13
CA VAL A 801 -11.94 33.99 -25.75
C VAL A 801 -11.89 35.27 -24.92
N SER A 802 -11.47 35.20 -23.65
CA SER A 802 -11.22 36.41 -22.86
C SER A 802 -10.08 37.21 -23.51
N PRO A 803 -10.19 38.55 -23.63
CA PRO A 803 -9.13 39.38 -24.20
C PRO A 803 -7.82 39.40 -23.39
N ASP A 804 -7.87 38.96 -22.13
CA ASP A 804 -6.75 38.97 -21.19
C ASP A 804 -5.75 37.82 -21.40
#